data_AF-A0A8C5A761-F1
#
_entry.id   AF-A0A8C5A761-F1
#
_cell.length_a   1.000
_cell.length_b   1.000
_cell.length_c   1.000
_cell.angle_alpha   90.00
_cell.angle_beta   90.00
_cell.angle_gamma   90.00
#
_symmetry.space_group_name_H-M   'P 1'
#
loop_
_entity.id
_entity.type
_entity.pdbx_description
1 polymer ?
#
loop_
_entity_poly.entity_id
_entity_poly.type
_entity_poly.pdbx_seq_one_letter_code
_entity_poly.pdbx_strand_id
1 'polypeptide(L)'
;LFTRHLTLKLRRQVLRGPASMFCAPLSVPSDAEQHFLEAAEYGNIPEVRRMLLRSPSLNVNAVDYMGQNALQLAVANEHLEVTELLLGRTDLARVGDALLLAISKGYVRITEALLAHLSFKDSRRLTASPAQADMLDDFYAYDEDGTRFSQDVTPVILAAHCQEYEIVHTLLGKGATIDPPHDYFCCCDSCNYQQQYDSFSHSRSRINAYRGLASPAYLSLSNQDPVLAALELSNELAVLADIEKEFKNDYHRLSTQCKDYVVGLLDLCRSTEEVELFEPPVRTSLTRLKLAIKYELKKFVAHPNCQQQLLSIWYESLPGLRQQTTAVKLLVVLGVALGLPALAMAYWVAPCSKVGRVMRSPFMKFVAHASSFTIFLALLVLNAADRFAGPPLLANMTHLHRPPPADLIISWVIGVIQGMIWAEVKEIWSQGPGEYLLEPWNFLDFGIMAIFLASFSCRFSAFSHALAAQTVVHQHYSGAFNLSLLPPELRYFTLARMDWLPSDPQLVSEGLYAVAVVLSFSRIAYILPANESFGPLQISLGRTVKDIMKFMVIFILVFLAFMIGMFNLYSYYLGAKENDAFTTLEESFKTLFWAIFGLSEVRSVVINNGHKFIENIGYVLYGVYNVTMVVVLLNMLIAMINSSFQEIENDADVEWKFARAKLWFSYFEEGRTIPVPFNLVPSPKTLLGLATGLRDMLLRRLAGPGDPEPAAAQLNQAQNHLLNRAFTKIHLLLTRLLHVLFQMIMKRLIKRYIIKARADKESDEITEGELKEIKQDISSLRHELLEDQAQTTETLRRLLRNLEDSKPPSK
;
A
#
# COMPACT_ATOMS: atom_id res chain seq x y z
N LEU A 1 -39.70 9.07 -40.89
CA LEU A 1 -40.42 8.77 -39.64
C LEU A 1 -39.46 8.57 -38.46
N PHE A 2 -38.35 7.84 -38.63
CA PHE A 2 -37.31 7.64 -37.59
C PHE A 2 -36.57 8.94 -37.16
N THR A 3 -36.25 9.82 -38.10
CA THR A 3 -35.56 11.11 -37.86
C THR A 3 -36.44 12.18 -37.20
N ARG A 4 -37.78 12.07 -37.34
CA ARG A 4 -38.75 12.98 -36.71
C ARG A 4 -38.99 12.62 -35.24
N HIS A 5 -38.73 11.37 -34.86
CA HIS A 5 -38.77 10.93 -33.45
C HIS A 5 -37.48 11.24 -32.69
N LEU A 6 -36.31 11.19 -33.34
CA LEU A 6 -35.05 11.59 -32.70
C LEU A 6 -35.00 13.09 -32.36
N THR A 7 -35.56 13.92 -33.24
CA THR A 7 -35.63 15.38 -33.04
C THR A 7 -36.64 15.81 -31.98
N LEU A 8 -37.70 15.01 -31.74
CA LEU A 8 -38.60 15.18 -30.59
C LEU A 8 -37.97 14.68 -29.27
N LYS A 9 -37.10 13.65 -29.32
CA LYS A 9 -36.37 13.13 -28.15
C LYS A 9 -35.25 14.08 -27.68
N LEU A 10 -34.46 14.65 -28.59
CA LEU A 10 -33.43 15.62 -28.22
C LEU A 10 -34.03 16.91 -27.62
N ARG A 11 -35.24 17.30 -28.06
CA ARG A 11 -35.99 18.43 -27.50
C ARG A 11 -36.60 18.15 -26.12
N ARG A 12 -36.77 16.88 -25.73
CA ARG A 12 -37.31 16.50 -24.40
C ARG A 12 -36.22 16.45 -23.33
N GLN A 13 -35.00 16.04 -23.66
CA GLN A 13 -33.89 15.99 -22.69
C GLN A 13 -33.20 17.34 -22.48
N VAL A 14 -33.19 18.24 -23.47
CA VAL A 14 -32.52 19.55 -23.36
C VAL A 14 -33.38 20.61 -22.62
N LEU A 15 -34.65 20.32 -22.33
CA LEU A 15 -35.56 21.30 -21.69
C LEU A 15 -35.88 21.07 -20.21
N ARG A 16 -35.34 20.02 -19.57
CA ARG A 16 -35.70 19.68 -18.18
C ARG A 16 -34.46 19.63 -17.28
N GLY A 17 -33.99 20.82 -16.94
CA GLY A 17 -33.25 21.05 -15.70
C GLY A 17 -34.23 21.26 -14.52
N PRO A 18 -33.77 21.75 -13.35
CA PRO A 18 -34.56 21.96 -12.11
C PRO A 18 -35.75 22.92 -12.21
N ALA A 19 -36.17 23.28 -13.43
CA ALA A 19 -37.32 24.09 -13.76
C ALA A 19 -38.67 23.33 -13.67
N SER A 20 -38.72 22.03 -13.38
CA SER A 20 -39.99 21.30 -13.26
C SER A 20 -40.76 21.61 -11.97
N MET A 21 -40.10 22.12 -10.91
CA MET A 21 -40.80 22.75 -9.77
C MET A 21 -41.64 23.99 -10.18
N PHE A 22 -41.42 24.54 -11.39
CA PHE A 22 -42.14 25.69 -11.94
C PHE A 22 -43.09 25.33 -13.09
N CYS A 23 -43.21 24.05 -13.46
CA CYS A 23 -44.23 23.59 -14.41
C CYS A 23 -45.33 22.85 -13.67
N ALA A 24 -46.59 23.27 -13.89
CA ALA A 24 -47.76 22.63 -13.30
C ALA A 24 -47.75 21.10 -13.60
N PRO A 25 -48.03 20.24 -12.62
CA PRO A 25 -48.13 18.80 -12.85
C PRO A 25 -49.17 18.53 -13.95
N LEU A 26 -48.83 17.65 -14.89
CA LEU A 26 -49.66 17.34 -16.08
C LEU A 26 -50.99 16.64 -15.73
N SER A 27 -51.17 16.19 -14.48
CA SER A 27 -52.41 15.64 -13.94
C SER A 27 -52.51 15.96 -12.45
N VAL A 28 -53.45 16.81 -12.05
CA VAL A 28 -53.81 16.99 -10.64
C VAL A 28 -54.54 15.72 -10.19
N PRO A 29 -54.13 15.04 -9.11
CA PRO A 29 -54.83 13.87 -8.62
C PRO A 29 -56.27 14.22 -8.25
N SER A 30 -57.20 13.31 -8.50
CA SER A 30 -58.58 13.44 -8.04
C SER A 30 -58.62 13.51 -6.51
N ASP A 31 -59.61 14.17 -5.89
CA ASP A 31 -59.76 14.22 -4.43
C ASP A 31 -59.75 12.80 -3.80
N ALA A 32 -60.30 11.81 -4.52
CA ALA A 32 -60.26 10.41 -4.12
C ALA A 32 -58.86 9.78 -4.23
N GLU A 33 -58.05 10.19 -5.21
CA GLU A 33 -56.66 9.73 -5.36
C GLU A 33 -55.75 10.39 -4.32
N GLN A 34 -55.96 11.68 -4.02
CA GLN A 34 -55.24 12.37 -2.96
C GLN A 34 -55.54 11.74 -1.59
N HIS A 35 -56.81 11.45 -1.30
CA HIS A 35 -57.19 10.77 -0.07
C HIS A 35 -56.59 9.35 0.03
N PHE A 36 -56.49 8.65 -1.10
CA PHE A 36 -55.83 7.35 -1.17
C PHE A 36 -54.32 7.45 -0.88
N LEU A 37 -53.64 8.44 -1.44
CA LEU A 37 -52.21 8.69 -1.20
C LEU A 37 -51.94 9.06 0.26
N GLU A 38 -52.75 9.94 0.85
CA GLU A 38 -52.67 10.29 2.28
C GLU A 38 -52.92 9.07 3.17
N ALA A 39 -53.91 8.23 2.82
CA ALA A 39 -54.18 6.99 3.55
C ALA A 39 -53.00 6.00 3.47
N ALA A 40 -52.32 5.91 2.33
CA ALA A 40 -51.12 5.09 2.17
C ALA A 40 -49.91 5.66 2.93
N GLU A 41 -49.74 6.99 2.94
CA GLU A 41 -48.64 7.67 3.64
C GLU A 41 -48.73 7.50 5.17
N TYR A 42 -49.92 7.64 5.74
CA TYR A 42 -50.16 7.51 7.19
C TYR A 42 -50.40 6.07 7.66
N GLY A 43 -50.42 5.09 6.74
CA GLY A 43 -50.62 3.68 7.09
C GLY A 43 -52.06 3.34 7.48
N ASN A 44 -53.08 4.02 6.93
CA ASN A 44 -54.48 3.72 7.19
C ASN A 44 -54.95 2.47 6.41
N ILE A 45 -54.52 1.30 6.88
CA ILE A 45 -54.79 -0.02 6.29
C ILE A 45 -56.27 -0.25 5.91
N PRO A 46 -57.27 0.00 6.77
CA PRO A 46 -58.66 -0.30 6.44
C PRO A 46 -59.20 0.59 5.33
N GLU A 47 -58.82 1.87 5.29
CA GLU A 47 -59.26 2.78 4.24
C GLU A 47 -58.61 2.44 2.90
N VAL A 48 -57.30 2.15 2.89
CA VAL A 48 -56.59 1.67 1.68
C VAL A 48 -57.25 0.39 1.15
N ARG A 49 -57.52 -0.59 2.02
CA ARG A 49 -58.21 -1.84 1.64
C ARG A 49 -59.62 -1.57 1.10
N ARG A 50 -60.37 -0.67 1.73
CA ARG A 50 -61.74 -0.30 1.34
C ARG A 50 -61.75 0.37 -0.04
N MET A 51 -60.85 1.30 -0.29
CA MET A 51 -60.71 2.01 -1.56
C MET A 51 -60.26 1.07 -2.68
N LEU A 52 -59.29 0.18 -2.42
CA LEU A 52 -58.83 -0.81 -3.40
C LEU A 52 -59.89 -1.82 -3.83
N LEU A 53 -60.85 -2.17 -2.95
CA LEU A 53 -61.92 -3.13 -3.22
C LEU A 53 -63.19 -2.47 -3.79
N ARG A 54 -63.54 -1.25 -3.34
CA ARG A 54 -64.82 -0.61 -3.68
C ARG A 54 -64.75 0.37 -4.86
N SER A 55 -63.58 0.89 -5.20
CA SER A 55 -63.43 1.94 -6.23
C SER A 55 -62.70 1.41 -7.47
N PRO A 56 -63.41 0.86 -8.48
CA PRO A 56 -62.79 0.35 -9.70
C PRO A 56 -62.21 1.45 -10.63
N SER A 57 -62.60 2.71 -10.44
CA SER A 57 -62.06 3.86 -11.18
C SER A 57 -60.80 4.46 -10.58
N LEU A 58 -60.30 3.93 -9.46
CA LEU A 58 -59.12 4.44 -8.77
C LEU A 58 -57.86 4.06 -9.54
N ASN A 59 -57.07 5.05 -9.96
CA ASN A 59 -55.74 4.80 -10.49
C ASN A 59 -54.78 4.49 -9.34
N VAL A 60 -54.34 3.23 -9.24
CA VAL A 60 -53.38 2.81 -8.20
C VAL A 60 -52.00 3.45 -8.41
N ASN A 61 -51.66 3.84 -9.64
CA ASN A 61 -50.42 4.51 -9.99
C ASN A 61 -50.55 6.04 -9.99
N ALA A 62 -51.50 6.59 -9.22
CA ALA A 62 -51.59 8.04 -9.01
C ALA A 62 -50.32 8.54 -8.32
N VAL A 63 -49.91 9.76 -8.67
CA VAL A 63 -48.69 10.39 -8.14
C VAL A 63 -49.02 11.62 -7.31
N ASP A 64 -48.25 11.86 -6.26
CA ASP A 64 -48.33 13.07 -5.44
C ASP A 64 -47.69 14.29 -6.14
N TYR A 65 -47.59 15.42 -5.42
CA TYR A 65 -46.97 16.65 -5.91
C TYR A 65 -45.44 16.53 -6.14
N MET A 66 -44.80 15.52 -5.55
CA MET A 66 -43.38 15.18 -5.74
C MET A 66 -43.18 14.11 -6.82
N GLY A 67 -44.26 13.59 -7.40
CA GLY A 67 -44.25 12.53 -8.38
C GLY A 67 -44.16 11.12 -7.79
N GLN A 68 -44.42 10.90 -6.50
CA GLN A 68 -44.32 9.60 -5.83
C GLN A 68 -45.64 8.81 -5.90
N ASN A 69 -45.54 7.50 -6.14
CA ASN A 69 -46.66 6.56 -6.14
C ASN A 69 -47.00 6.10 -4.72
N ALA A 70 -48.24 5.61 -4.49
CA ALA A 70 -48.71 5.07 -3.22
C ALA A 70 -47.76 3.99 -2.63
N LEU A 71 -47.17 3.15 -3.50
CA LEU A 71 -46.19 2.14 -3.09
C LEU A 71 -44.89 2.77 -2.56
N GLN A 72 -44.36 3.80 -3.24
CA GLN A 72 -43.13 4.48 -2.80
C GLN A 72 -43.36 5.19 -1.46
N LEU A 73 -44.55 5.77 -1.24
CA LEU A 73 -44.93 6.41 0.02
C LEU A 73 -45.09 5.40 1.16
N ALA A 74 -45.76 4.28 0.92
CA ALA A 74 -45.91 3.21 1.90
C ALA A 74 -44.54 2.63 2.31
N VAL A 75 -43.66 2.39 1.34
CA VAL A 75 -42.29 1.90 1.60
C VAL A 75 -41.42 2.95 2.28
N ALA A 76 -41.57 4.24 1.97
CA ALA A 76 -40.80 5.31 2.60
C ALA A 76 -41.03 5.42 4.13
N ASN A 77 -42.22 5.01 4.59
CA ASN A 77 -42.67 5.10 5.98
C ASN A 77 -42.75 3.73 6.70
N GLU A 78 -42.18 2.67 6.12
CA GLU A 78 -42.16 1.30 6.67
C GLU A 78 -43.55 0.63 6.87
N HIS A 79 -44.57 1.01 6.10
CA HIS A 79 -45.89 0.38 6.20
C HIS A 79 -45.94 -0.98 5.50
N LEU A 80 -45.48 -2.04 6.19
CA LEU A 80 -45.42 -3.41 5.64
C LEU A 80 -46.78 -3.92 5.14
N GLU A 81 -47.83 -3.81 5.97
CA GLU A 81 -49.14 -4.36 5.63
C GLU A 81 -49.80 -3.63 4.44
N VAL A 82 -49.65 -2.31 4.39
CA VAL A 82 -50.10 -1.51 3.24
C VAL A 82 -49.33 -1.93 1.98
N THR A 83 -48.02 -2.15 2.11
CA THR A 83 -47.18 -2.63 1.00
C THR A 83 -47.64 -4.00 0.51
N GLU A 84 -47.92 -4.96 1.38
CA GLU A 84 -48.45 -6.28 1.00
C GLU A 84 -49.82 -6.19 0.31
N LEU A 85 -50.69 -5.30 0.78
CA LEU A 85 -51.99 -5.05 0.15
C LEU A 85 -51.87 -4.47 -1.25
N LEU A 86 -50.94 -3.53 -1.44
CA LEU A 86 -50.67 -2.93 -2.75
C LEU A 86 -50.07 -3.98 -3.71
N LEU A 87 -49.10 -4.78 -3.24
CA LEU A 87 -48.46 -5.85 -4.01
C LEU A 87 -49.40 -6.99 -4.41
N GLY A 88 -50.59 -7.10 -3.80
CA GLY A 88 -51.64 -8.00 -4.25
C GLY A 88 -52.21 -7.67 -5.64
N ARG A 89 -51.94 -6.46 -6.17
CA ARG A 89 -52.31 -6.04 -7.53
C ARG A 89 -51.17 -6.26 -8.51
N THR A 90 -51.49 -6.72 -9.72
CA THR A 90 -50.51 -6.99 -10.79
C THR A 90 -50.04 -5.76 -11.57
N ASP A 91 -50.71 -4.62 -11.40
CA ASP A 91 -50.69 -3.50 -12.36
C ASP A 91 -49.80 -2.33 -11.86
N LEU A 92 -48.87 -2.60 -10.94
CA LEU A 92 -48.05 -1.58 -10.28
C LEU A 92 -46.86 -1.14 -11.14
N ALA A 93 -46.74 0.17 -11.33
CA ALA A 93 -45.54 0.80 -11.87
C ALA A 93 -44.54 1.15 -10.75
N ARG A 94 -43.26 1.35 -11.09
CA ARG A 94 -42.20 1.83 -10.18
C ARG A 94 -41.84 0.91 -8.99
N VAL A 95 -42.14 -0.38 -9.10
CA VAL A 95 -41.78 -1.39 -8.08
C VAL A 95 -40.25 -1.50 -7.91
N GLY A 96 -39.48 -1.29 -8.97
CA GLY A 96 -38.02 -1.29 -8.95
C GLY A 96 -37.43 -0.13 -8.14
N ASP A 97 -37.98 1.08 -8.24
CA ASP A 97 -37.56 2.21 -7.40
C ASP A 97 -37.97 2.00 -5.94
N ALA A 98 -39.17 1.47 -5.68
CA ALA A 98 -39.59 1.11 -4.32
C ALA A 98 -38.63 0.08 -3.68
N LEU A 99 -38.13 -0.89 -4.46
CA LEU A 99 -37.09 -1.82 -4.01
C LEU A 99 -35.79 -1.09 -3.65
N LEU A 100 -35.29 -0.20 -4.51
CA LEU A 100 -34.07 0.56 -4.22
C LEU A 100 -34.23 1.45 -2.97
N LEU A 101 -35.42 2.01 -2.75
CA LEU A 101 -35.75 2.77 -1.55
C LEU A 101 -35.70 1.90 -0.28
N ALA A 102 -36.36 0.74 -0.31
CA ALA A 102 -36.37 -0.19 0.81
C ALA A 102 -34.94 -0.64 1.18
N ILE A 103 -34.10 -0.91 0.17
CA ILE A 103 -32.69 -1.26 0.35
C ILE A 103 -31.90 -0.09 0.98
N SER A 104 -32.11 1.13 0.49
CA SER A 104 -31.45 2.32 1.02
C SER A 104 -31.79 2.60 2.49
N LYS A 105 -32.97 2.18 2.93
CA LYS A 105 -33.45 2.36 4.31
C LYS A 105 -33.15 1.18 5.23
N GLY A 106 -32.84 0.00 4.67
CA GLY A 106 -32.55 -1.21 5.44
C GLY A 106 -33.79 -2.02 5.84
N TYR A 107 -34.94 -1.79 5.19
CA TYR A 107 -36.20 -2.48 5.51
C TYR A 107 -36.20 -3.92 5.00
N VAL A 108 -35.73 -4.86 5.82
CA VAL A 108 -35.54 -6.27 5.43
C VAL A 108 -36.86 -6.93 5.05
N ARG A 109 -37.91 -6.79 5.88
CA ARG A 109 -39.22 -7.43 5.65
C ARG A 109 -39.91 -6.92 4.39
N ILE A 110 -39.89 -5.61 4.17
CA ILE A 110 -40.45 -4.98 2.97
C ILE A 110 -39.68 -5.45 1.73
N THR A 111 -38.35 -5.54 1.83
CA THR A 111 -37.50 -6.02 0.74
C THR A 111 -37.83 -7.48 0.39
N GLU A 112 -38.06 -8.34 1.37
CA GLU A 112 -38.48 -9.74 1.14
C GLU A 112 -39.87 -9.82 0.48
N ALA A 113 -40.83 -9.00 0.94
CA ALA A 113 -42.17 -8.92 0.34
C ALA A 113 -42.11 -8.44 -1.12
N LEU A 114 -41.30 -7.40 -1.40
CA LEU A 114 -41.08 -6.89 -2.76
C LEU A 114 -40.42 -7.94 -3.67
N LEU A 115 -39.39 -8.65 -3.18
CA LEU A 115 -38.70 -9.70 -3.93
C LEU A 115 -39.55 -10.97 -4.14
N ALA A 116 -40.64 -11.14 -3.39
CA ALA A 116 -41.61 -12.21 -3.60
C ALA A 116 -42.61 -11.91 -4.73
N HIS A 117 -42.72 -10.64 -5.17
CA HIS A 117 -43.64 -10.23 -6.22
C HIS A 117 -43.29 -10.84 -7.60
N LEU A 118 -44.33 -11.10 -8.42
CA LEU A 118 -44.22 -11.74 -9.74
C LEU A 118 -43.24 -11.01 -10.68
N SER A 119 -43.14 -9.68 -10.55
CA SER A 119 -42.26 -8.84 -11.37
C SER A 119 -40.76 -9.15 -11.21
N PHE A 120 -40.35 -9.78 -10.11
CA PHE A 120 -38.95 -10.13 -9.83
C PHE A 120 -38.64 -11.63 -10.00
N LYS A 121 -39.57 -12.40 -10.58
CA LYS A 121 -39.33 -13.82 -10.90
C LYS A 121 -38.21 -14.00 -11.93
N ASP A 122 -38.06 -13.03 -12.84
CA ASP A 122 -36.96 -12.99 -13.80
C ASP A 122 -35.72 -12.37 -13.15
N SER A 123 -34.73 -13.20 -12.80
CA SER A 123 -33.45 -12.76 -12.20
C SER A 123 -32.72 -11.70 -13.04
N ARG A 124 -33.02 -11.59 -14.34
CA ARG A 124 -32.44 -10.58 -15.24
C ARG A 124 -32.73 -9.14 -14.81
N ARG A 125 -33.88 -8.88 -14.18
CA ARG A 125 -34.22 -7.54 -13.67
C ARG A 125 -33.40 -7.15 -12.45
N LEU A 126 -32.84 -8.12 -11.72
CA LEU A 126 -31.96 -7.88 -10.57
C LEU A 126 -30.50 -7.69 -10.99
N THR A 127 -30.08 -8.31 -12.09
CA THR A 127 -28.72 -8.22 -12.62
C THR A 127 -28.52 -7.08 -13.62
N ALA A 128 -29.56 -6.73 -14.40
CA ALA A 128 -29.49 -5.63 -15.35
C ALA A 128 -29.47 -4.29 -14.61
N SER A 129 -28.58 -3.40 -15.04
CA SER A 129 -28.63 -2.00 -14.61
C SER A 129 -29.90 -1.32 -15.15
N PRO A 130 -30.46 -0.32 -14.45
CA PRO A 130 -31.56 0.51 -14.96
C PRO A 130 -31.31 1.09 -16.36
N ALA A 131 -30.04 1.35 -16.74
CA ALA A 131 -29.66 1.79 -18.08
C ALA A 131 -29.75 0.70 -19.17
N GLN A 132 -29.63 -0.58 -18.78
CA GLN A 132 -29.65 -1.74 -19.69
C GLN A 132 -31.00 -2.46 -19.72
N ALA A 133 -31.77 -2.39 -18.62
CA ALA A 133 -33.17 -2.79 -18.62
C ALA A 133 -33.92 -1.83 -19.56
N ASP A 134 -34.60 -2.38 -20.58
CA ASP A 134 -35.25 -1.60 -21.63
C ASP A 134 -35.95 -0.34 -21.08
N MET A 135 -35.58 0.83 -21.63
CA MET A 135 -36.09 2.17 -21.32
C MET A 135 -37.60 2.37 -21.65
N LEU A 136 -38.34 1.27 -21.80
CA LEU A 136 -39.75 1.23 -22.17
C LEU A 136 -40.68 0.99 -20.97
N ASP A 137 -40.15 0.44 -19.87
CA ASP A 137 -40.92 0.21 -18.65
C ASP A 137 -40.47 1.20 -17.55
N ASP A 138 -41.40 1.97 -16.97
CA ASP A 138 -41.17 2.89 -15.83
C ASP A 138 -40.88 2.14 -14.51
N PHE A 139 -40.10 1.06 -14.58
CA PHE A 139 -39.89 0.12 -13.48
C PHE A 139 -38.97 0.67 -12.40
N TYR A 140 -37.86 1.32 -12.81
CA TYR A 140 -36.89 1.96 -11.92
C TYR A 140 -37.01 3.50 -11.89
N ALA A 141 -37.98 4.06 -12.62
CA ALA A 141 -38.23 5.50 -12.62
C ALA A 141 -38.73 5.95 -11.25
N TYR A 142 -38.17 7.04 -10.73
CA TYR A 142 -38.66 7.68 -9.51
C TYR A 142 -39.83 8.60 -9.85
N ASP A 143 -39.61 9.46 -10.84
CA ASP A 143 -40.56 10.42 -11.41
C ASP A 143 -40.48 10.38 -12.96
N GLU A 144 -41.13 11.35 -13.62
CA GLU A 144 -41.09 11.50 -15.08
C GLU A 144 -39.75 12.05 -15.61
N ASP A 145 -38.86 12.50 -14.72
CA ASP A 145 -37.63 13.20 -15.05
C ASP A 145 -36.39 12.28 -14.87
N GLY A 146 -36.46 11.21 -14.08
CA GLY A 146 -35.41 10.19 -14.00
C GLY A 146 -35.54 9.14 -12.89
N THR A 147 -34.41 8.48 -12.60
CA THR A 147 -34.26 7.48 -11.53
C THR A 147 -33.71 8.14 -10.25
N ARG A 148 -34.07 7.65 -9.07
CA ARG A 148 -33.57 8.19 -7.78
C ARG A 148 -32.05 8.05 -7.63
N PHE A 149 -31.54 6.89 -8.00
CA PHE A 149 -30.11 6.57 -7.97
C PHE A 149 -29.54 6.63 -9.39
N SER A 150 -28.21 6.64 -9.49
CA SER A 150 -27.55 6.62 -10.80
C SER A 150 -27.90 5.33 -11.56
N GLN A 151 -28.07 5.44 -12.88
CA GLN A 151 -28.69 4.40 -13.72
C GLN A 151 -27.87 3.09 -13.82
N ASP A 152 -26.64 3.13 -13.33
CA ASP A 152 -25.68 2.04 -13.24
C ASP A 152 -25.80 1.23 -11.94
N VAL A 153 -26.51 1.73 -10.92
CA VAL A 153 -26.62 1.09 -9.62
C VAL A 153 -27.69 0.00 -9.67
N THR A 154 -27.25 -1.25 -9.53
CA THR A 154 -28.15 -2.40 -9.34
C THR A 154 -28.56 -2.54 -7.87
N PRO A 155 -29.66 -3.25 -7.56
CA PRO A 155 -30.08 -3.49 -6.18
C PRO A 155 -28.99 -4.08 -5.28
N VAL A 156 -28.13 -4.96 -5.82
CA VAL A 156 -27.02 -5.58 -5.08
C VAL A 156 -25.91 -4.58 -4.77
N ILE A 157 -25.58 -3.71 -5.72
CA ILE A 157 -24.59 -2.64 -5.52
C ILE A 157 -25.07 -1.68 -4.42
N LEU A 158 -26.34 -1.28 -4.46
CA LEU A 158 -26.90 -0.40 -3.43
C LEU A 158 -26.91 -1.07 -2.04
N ALA A 159 -27.34 -2.33 -1.96
CA ALA A 159 -27.33 -3.08 -0.70
C ALA A 159 -25.93 -3.21 -0.11
N ALA A 160 -24.92 -3.40 -0.97
CA ALA A 160 -23.52 -3.42 -0.59
C ALA A 160 -23.03 -2.04 -0.11
N HIS A 161 -23.46 -0.94 -0.74
CA HIS A 161 -23.10 0.43 -0.31
C HIS A 161 -23.65 0.76 1.08
N CYS A 162 -24.88 0.34 1.38
CA CYS A 162 -25.54 0.52 2.68
C CYS A 162 -25.06 -0.46 3.77
N GLN A 163 -24.23 -1.44 3.41
CA GLN A 163 -23.68 -2.46 4.32
C GLN A 163 -24.77 -3.32 5.01
N GLU A 164 -25.87 -3.61 4.30
CA GLU A 164 -26.97 -4.42 4.82
C GLU A 164 -26.76 -5.91 4.58
N TYR A 165 -26.24 -6.62 5.58
CA TYR A 165 -25.88 -8.04 5.47
C TYR A 165 -27.06 -8.96 5.10
N GLU A 166 -28.26 -8.71 5.63
CA GLU A 166 -29.43 -9.56 5.37
C GLU A 166 -29.95 -9.40 3.96
N ILE A 167 -30.09 -8.15 3.51
CA ILE A 167 -30.52 -7.81 2.16
C ILE A 167 -29.53 -8.37 1.13
N VAL A 168 -28.22 -8.19 1.36
CA VAL A 168 -27.18 -8.75 0.48
C VAL A 168 -27.28 -10.27 0.42
N HIS A 169 -27.47 -10.96 1.55
CA HIS A 169 -27.63 -12.41 1.58
C HIS A 169 -28.88 -12.86 0.79
N THR A 170 -30.01 -12.18 0.96
CA THR A 170 -31.25 -12.50 0.23
C THR A 170 -31.11 -12.27 -1.28
N LEU A 171 -30.46 -11.19 -1.70
CA LEU A 171 -30.18 -10.90 -3.11
C LEU A 171 -29.22 -11.92 -3.74
N LEU A 172 -28.14 -12.29 -3.03
CA LEU A 172 -27.21 -13.33 -3.47
C LEU A 172 -27.93 -14.70 -3.57
N GLY A 173 -28.83 -15.01 -2.64
CA GLY A 173 -29.66 -16.23 -2.69
C GLY A 173 -30.60 -16.29 -3.90
N LYS A 174 -30.97 -15.14 -4.47
CA LYS A 174 -31.76 -15.02 -5.72
C LYS A 174 -30.88 -15.03 -6.99
N GLY A 175 -29.56 -15.14 -6.84
CA GLY A 175 -28.59 -15.22 -7.94
C GLY A 175 -28.12 -13.87 -8.48
N ALA A 176 -28.35 -12.77 -7.77
CA ALA A 176 -27.89 -11.45 -8.18
C ALA A 176 -26.45 -11.21 -7.69
N THR A 177 -25.49 -11.16 -8.61
CA THR A 177 -24.06 -10.91 -8.32
C THR A 177 -23.60 -9.59 -8.94
N ILE A 178 -22.56 -8.99 -8.36
CA ILE A 178 -21.90 -7.82 -8.94
C ILE A 178 -20.86 -8.31 -9.93
N ASP A 179 -20.98 -7.89 -11.19
CA ASP A 179 -19.99 -8.19 -12.22
C ASP A 179 -18.72 -7.35 -11.98
N PRO A 180 -17.52 -7.96 -12.00
CA PRO A 180 -16.29 -7.21 -11.86
C PRO A 180 -16.09 -6.29 -13.07
N PRO A 181 -15.72 -5.02 -12.85
CA PRO A 181 -15.44 -4.11 -13.95
C PRO A 181 -14.26 -4.63 -14.79
N HIS A 182 -14.26 -4.30 -16.08
CA HIS A 182 -13.11 -4.59 -16.94
C HIS A 182 -11.90 -3.72 -16.53
N ASP A 183 -10.71 -4.19 -16.91
CA ASP A 183 -9.48 -3.41 -16.77
C ASP A 183 -9.63 -2.01 -17.40
N TYR A 184 -8.99 -1.02 -16.79
CA TYR A 184 -9.07 0.38 -17.21
C TYR A 184 -8.71 0.56 -18.70
N PHE A 185 -7.72 -0.20 -19.17
CA PHE A 185 -7.23 -0.15 -20.55
C PHE A 185 -7.92 -1.17 -21.48
N CYS A 186 -9.06 -1.74 -21.09
CA CYS A 186 -9.79 -2.68 -21.93
C CYS A 186 -10.33 -2.02 -23.20
N CYS A 187 -10.01 -2.61 -24.36
CA CYS A 187 -10.42 -2.10 -25.68
C CYS A 187 -11.61 -2.88 -26.28
N CYS A 188 -12.49 -3.48 -25.48
CA CYS A 188 -13.65 -4.17 -26.03
C CYS A 188 -14.70 -3.18 -26.58
N ASP A 189 -15.51 -3.62 -27.54
CA ASP A 189 -16.47 -2.76 -28.24
C ASP A 189 -17.47 -2.08 -27.28
N SER A 190 -17.90 -2.79 -26.23
CA SER A 190 -18.81 -2.25 -25.21
C SER A 190 -18.18 -1.12 -24.40
N CYS A 191 -16.97 -1.30 -23.88
CA CYS A 191 -16.26 -0.27 -23.10
C CYS A 191 -15.92 0.94 -23.97
N ASN A 192 -15.44 0.71 -25.19
CA ASN A 192 -15.12 1.78 -26.12
C ASN A 192 -16.36 2.58 -26.52
N TYR A 193 -17.50 1.91 -26.76
CA TYR A 193 -18.76 2.57 -27.04
C TYR A 193 -19.24 3.43 -25.86
N GLN A 194 -19.23 2.88 -24.64
CA GLN A 194 -19.63 3.61 -23.43
C GLN A 194 -18.72 4.82 -23.16
N GLN A 195 -17.41 4.66 -23.37
CA GLN A 195 -16.44 5.75 -23.18
C GLN A 195 -16.60 6.86 -24.21
N GLN A 196 -16.91 6.54 -25.47
CA GLN A 196 -17.16 7.53 -26.52
C GLN A 196 -18.50 8.26 -26.35
N TYR A 197 -19.53 7.56 -25.90
CA TYR A 197 -20.86 8.14 -25.71
C TYR A 197 -20.96 8.96 -24.43
N ASP A 198 -20.53 8.41 -23.29
CA ASP A 198 -20.52 9.08 -21.99
C ASP A 198 -19.39 8.56 -21.08
N SER A 199 -18.23 9.18 -21.20
CA SER A 199 -17.06 8.85 -20.39
C SER A 199 -17.26 9.08 -18.89
N PHE A 200 -18.08 10.07 -18.49
CA PHE A 200 -18.27 10.42 -17.08
C PHE A 200 -19.18 9.40 -16.38
N SER A 201 -20.29 9.02 -17.03
CA SER A 201 -21.14 7.94 -16.52
C SER A 201 -20.39 6.61 -16.50
N HIS A 202 -19.50 6.35 -17.46
CA HIS A 202 -18.68 5.14 -17.46
C HIS A 202 -17.70 5.10 -16.26
N SER A 203 -16.98 6.18 -15.97
CA SER A 203 -16.12 6.25 -14.77
C SER A 203 -16.92 6.15 -13.47
N ARG A 204 -18.12 6.77 -13.42
CA ARG A 204 -19.01 6.71 -12.25
C ARG A 204 -19.53 5.28 -12.01
N SER A 205 -19.87 4.55 -13.08
CA SER A 205 -20.29 3.16 -13.02
C SER A 205 -19.21 2.25 -12.47
N ARG A 206 -17.97 2.44 -12.93
CA ARG A 206 -16.81 1.69 -12.47
C ARG A 206 -16.58 1.87 -10.96
N ILE A 207 -16.57 3.11 -10.47
CA ILE A 207 -16.35 3.36 -9.04
C ILE A 207 -17.50 2.86 -8.17
N ASN A 208 -18.74 2.93 -8.65
CA ASN A 208 -19.90 2.38 -7.95
C ASN A 208 -19.84 0.84 -7.85
N ALA A 209 -19.40 0.16 -8.91
CA ALA A 209 -19.16 -1.28 -8.90
C ALA A 209 -18.05 -1.64 -7.90
N TYR A 210 -16.90 -0.95 -7.95
CA TYR A 210 -15.81 -1.16 -6.98
C TYR A 210 -16.22 -0.88 -5.54
N ARG A 211 -17.05 0.15 -5.30
CA ARG A 211 -17.60 0.45 -3.97
C ARG A 211 -18.50 -0.67 -3.46
N GLY A 212 -19.25 -1.33 -4.35
CA GLY A 212 -20.03 -2.52 -4.01
C GLY A 212 -19.12 -3.72 -3.66
N LEU A 213 -18.14 -4.01 -4.51
CA LEU A 213 -17.19 -5.12 -4.32
C LEU A 213 -16.32 -4.97 -3.07
N ALA A 214 -15.91 -3.75 -2.75
CA ALA A 214 -15.06 -3.42 -1.60
C ALA A 214 -15.81 -3.42 -0.26
N SER A 215 -17.14 -3.53 -0.28
CA SER A 215 -17.94 -3.50 0.94
C SER A 215 -17.71 -4.75 1.82
N PRO A 216 -17.61 -4.60 3.16
CA PRO A 216 -17.48 -5.73 4.08
C PRO A 216 -18.62 -6.75 3.97
N ALA A 217 -19.84 -6.27 3.69
CA ALA A 217 -21.03 -7.12 3.53
C ALA A 217 -20.89 -8.05 2.32
N TYR A 218 -20.50 -7.51 1.16
CA TYR A 218 -20.32 -8.31 -0.04
C TYR A 218 -19.12 -9.27 0.10
N LEU A 219 -17.95 -8.76 0.53
CA LEU A 219 -16.74 -9.57 0.71
C LEU A 219 -16.96 -10.78 1.63
N SER A 220 -17.72 -10.60 2.71
CA SER A 220 -18.01 -11.64 3.69
C SER A 220 -18.93 -12.76 3.17
N LEU A 221 -19.87 -12.41 2.27
CA LEU A 221 -20.95 -13.30 1.86
C LEU A 221 -20.74 -13.93 0.48
N SER A 222 -20.03 -13.26 -0.44
CA SER A 222 -19.80 -13.75 -1.81
C SER A 222 -18.60 -14.69 -1.93
N ASN A 223 -17.54 -14.43 -1.16
CA ASN A 223 -16.23 -15.05 -1.37
C ASN A 223 -15.97 -16.23 -0.43
N GLN A 224 -15.32 -17.28 -0.94
CA GLN A 224 -14.90 -18.43 -0.11
C GLN A 224 -13.71 -18.10 0.80
N ASP A 225 -12.76 -17.31 0.29
CA ASP A 225 -11.64 -16.73 1.05
C ASP A 225 -11.75 -15.20 1.00
N PRO A 226 -12.46 -14.58 1.96
CA PRO A 226 -12.67 -13.13 1.96
C PRO A 226 -11.37 -12.35 2.21
N VAL A 227 -10.38 -12.96 2.87
CA VAL A 227 -9.12 -12.30 3.20
C VAL A 227 -8.30 -12.11 1.94
N LEU A 228 -8.09 -13.18 1.17
CA LEU A 228 -7.33 -13.08 -0.09
C LEU A 228 -8.02 -12.13 -1.08
N ALA A 229 -9.34 -12.24 -1.22
CA ALA A 229 -10.11 -11.35 -2.10
C ALA A 229 -9.99 -9.89 -1.68
N ALA A 230 -10.09 -9.58 -0.39
CA ALA A 230 -9.90 -8.21 0.12
C ALA A 230 -8.46 -7.71 -0.10
N LEU A 231 -7.46 -8.57 0.05
CA LEU A 231 -6.05 -8.23 -0.19
C LEU A 231 -5.80 -7.86 -1.66
N GLU A 232 -6.24 -8.71 -2.59
CA GLU A 232 -6.09 -8.49 -4.03
C GLU A 232 -6.85 -7.24 -4.49
N LEU A 233 -8.11 -7.09 -4.06
CA LEU A 233 -8.93 -5.93 -4.37
C LEU A 233 -8.32 -4.63 -3.80
N SER A 234 -7.77 -4.66 -2.58
CA SER A 234 -7.13 -3.48 -1.99
C SER A 234 -5.93 -2.98 -2.80
N ASN A 235 -5.17 -3.92 -3.41
CA ASN A 235 -4.02 -3.60 -4.26
C ASN A 235 -4.49 -3.09 -5.63
N GLU A 236 -5.50 -3.72 -6.23
CA GLU A 236 -6.11 -3.25 -7.48
C GLU A 236 -6.62 -1.80 -7.35
N LEU A 237 -7.37 -1.50 -6.28
CA LEU A 237 -7.86 -0.15 -5.98
C LEU A 237 -6.71 0.85 -5.75
N ALA A 238 -5.61 0.43 -5.13
CA ALA A 238 -4.44 1.29 -4.93
C ALA A 238 -3.75 1.63 -6.26
N VAL A 239 -3.64 0.67 -7.17
CA VAL A 239 -3.10 0.88 -8.52
C VAL A 239 -4.02 1.80 -9.32
N LEU A 240 -5.34 1.59 -9.25
CA LEU A 240 -6.32 2.46 -9.92
C LEU A 240 -6.32 3.89 -9.38
N ALA A 241 -6.07 4.10 -8.08
CA ALA A 241 -5.93 5.43 -7.49
C ALA A 241 -4.76 6.24 -8.08
N ASP A 242 -3.72 5.55 -8.58
CA ASP A 242 -2.59 6.21 -9.24
C ASP A 242 -2.83 6.43 -10.74
N ILE A 243 -3.69 5.63 -11.36
CA ILE A 243 -4.11 5.77 -12.77
C ILE A 243 -5.16 6.89 -12.91
N GLU A 244 -6.26 6.82 -12.14
CA GLU A 244 -7.35 7.80 -12.14
C GLU A 244 -7.12 8.86 -11.06
N LYS A 245 -6.65 10.04 -11.47
CA LYS A 245 -6.29 11.11 -10.53
C LYS A 245 -7.50 11.83 -9.94
N GLU A 246 -8.61 11.88 -10.69
CA GLU A 246 -9.83 12.60 -10.34
C GLU A 246 -10.54 11.97 -9.13
N PHE A 247 -10.60 10.63 -9.09
CA PHE A 247 -11.23 9.86 -8.01
C PHE A 247 -10.22 9.21 -7.05
N LYS A 248 -8.96 9.67 -7.06
CA LYS A 248 -7.87 9.11 -6.26
C LYS A 248 -8.22 8.92 -4.77
N ASN A 249 -8.88 9.91 -4.17
CA ASN A 249 -9.26 9.86 -2.76
C ASN A 249 -10.32 8.78 -2.47
N ASP A 250 -11.27 8.59 -3.38
CA ASP A 250 -12.32 7.58 -3.22
C ASP A 250 -11.74 6.17 -3.36
N TYR A 251 -10.87 5.93 -4.34
CA TYR A 251 -10.15 4.66 -4.48
C TYR A 251 -9.27 4.36 -3.26
N HIS A 252 -8.54 5.35 -2.73
CA HIS A 252 -7.78 5.18 -1.50
C HIS A 252 -8.67 4.85 -0.29
N ARG A 253 -9.84 5.49 -0.17
CA ARG A 253 -10.81 5.19 0.88
C ARG A 253 -11.33 3.75 0.78
N LEU A 254 -11.67 3.29 -0.42
CA LEU A 254 -12.13 1.91 -0.67
C LEU A 254 -11.01 0.89 -0.40
N SER A 255 -9.78 1.16 -0.86
CA SER A 255 -8.62 0.32 -0.56
C SER A 255 -8.40 0.21 0.95
N THR A 256 -8.51 1.34 1.68
CA THR A 256 -8.38 1.37 3.14
C THR A 256 -9.50 0.59 3.82
N GLN A 257 -10.74 0.68 3.32
CA GLN A 257 -11.88 -0.10 3.81
C GLN A 257 -11.64 -1.62 3.67
N CYS A 258 -11.10 -2.09 2.54
CA CYS A 258 -10.71 -3.49 2.38
C CYS A 258 -9.60 -3.90 3.35
N LYS A 259 -8.61 -3.02 3.59
CA LYS A 259 -7.52 -3.27 4.56
C LYS A 259 -8.06 -3.35 5.99
N ASP A 260 -8.92 -2.43 6.39
CA ASP A 260 -9.52 -2.38 7.73
C ASP A 260 -10.48 -3.56 7.95
N TYR A 261 -11.18 -4.04 6.91
CA TYR A 261 -11.96 -5.28 6.98
C TYR A 261 -11.10 -6.49 7.35
N VAL A 262 -9.93 -6.67 6.71
CA VAL A 262 -9.00 -7.76 7.02
C VAL A 262 -8.45 -7.65 8.45
N VAL A 263 -8.18 -6.43 8.92
CA VAL A 263 -7.77 -6.19 10.31
C VAL A 263 -8.90 -6.55 11.28
N GLY A 264 -10.13 -6.12 11.01
CA GLY A 264 -11.29 -6.44 11.84
C GLY A 264 -11.61 -7.93 11.93
N LEU A 265 -11.30 -8.71 10.88
CA LEU A 265 -11.36 -10.17 10.94
C LEU A 265 -10.28 -10.77 11.87
N LEU A 266 -9.06 -10.22 11.85
CA LEU A 266 -7.95 -10.67 12.69
C LEU A 266 -8.19 -10.36 14.18
N ASP A 267 -8.84 -9.24 14.49
CA ASP A 267 -9.22 -8.84 15.85
C ASP A 267 -10.16 -9.87 16.52
N LEU A 268 -10.91 -10.63 15.72
CA LEU A 268 -11.92 -11.59 16.18
C LEU A 268 -11.37 -13.01 16.40
N CYS A 269 -10.10 -13.24 16.06
CA CYS A 269 -9.41 -14.49 16.32
C CYS A 269 -9.18 -14.66 17.82
N ARG A 270 -9.56 -15.82 18.37
CA ARG A 270 -9.47 -16.11 19.81
C ARG A 270 -8.44 -17.17 20.17
N SER A 271 -8.04 -18.01 19.22
CA SER A 271 -7.04 -19.06 19.43
C SER A 271 -5.84 -18.88 18.50
N THR A 272 -4.70 -19.41 18.92
CA THR A 272 -3.51 -19.45 18.06
C THR A 272 -3.75 -20.24 16.80
N GLU A 273 -4.58 -21.30 16.83
CA GLU A 273 -4.98 -22.04 15.63
C GLU A 273 -5.75 -21.17 14.63
N GLU A 274 -6.66 -20.30 15.11
CA GLU A 274 -7.40 -19.37 14.24
C GLU A 274 -6.46 -18.34 13.60
N VAL A 275 -5.46 -17.83 14.34
CA VAL A 275 -4.45 -16.89 13.83
C VAL A 275 -3.46 -17.60 12.89
N GLU A 276 -2.98 -18.77 13.29
CA GLU A 276 -2.07 -19.59 12.49
C GLU A 276 -2.72 -19.99 11.17
N LEU A 277 -4.04 -20.22 11.08
CA LEU A 277 -4.74 -20.53 9.83
C LEU A 277 -5.01 -19.35 8.89
N PHE A 278 -4.76 -18.12 9.31
CA PHE A 278 -4.45 -17.05 8.34
C PHE A 278 -3.17 -17.37 7.56
N GLU A 279 -2.44 -18.43 7.93
CA GLU A 279 -1.26 -18.94 7.26
C GLU A 279 -1.43 -20.46 7.04
N PRO A 280 -1.46 -20.99 5.81
CA PRO A 280 -1.54 -22.44 5.65
C PRO A 280 -0.31 -23.11 6.33
N PRO A 281 -0.47 -24.13 7.19
CA PRO A 281 0.56 -24.79 7.99
C PRO A 281 1.44 -25.72 7.15
N VAL A 282 2.01 -25.18 6.08
CA VAL A 282 3.26 -25.69 5.54
C VAL A 282 4.32 -24.78 6.14
N ARG A 283 5.06 -25.31 7.13
CA ARG A 283 6.07 -24.64 7.99
C ARG A 283 7.23 -23.92 7.26
N THR A 284 7.08 -23.50 6.01
CA THR A 284 8.17 -22.92 5.21
C THR A 284 7.80 -21.70 4.39
N SER A 285 6.54 -21.23 4.36
CA SER A 285 6.24 -19.97 3.69
C SER A 285 5.03 -19.28 4.28
N LEU A 286 5.28 -18.25 5.09
CA LEU A 286 4.33 -17.23 5.53
C LEU A 286 3.80 -16.45 4.30
N THR A 287 3.14 -17.13 3.36
CA THR A 287 2.79 -16.61 2.03
C THR A 287 1.82 -15.45 2.10
N ARG A 288 0.78 -15.57 2.94
CA ARG A 288 -0.20 -14.51 3.15
C ARG A 288 0.37 -13.31 3.88
N LEU A 289 1.26 -13.51 4.85
CA LEU A 289 1.93 -12.39 5.51
C LEU A 289 2.98 -11.72 4.59
N LYS A 290 3.69 -12.50 3.76
CA LYS A 290 4.53 -11.96 2.66
C LYS A 290 3.70 -11.16 1.67
N LEU A 291 2.51 -11.66 1.29
CA LEU A 291 1.58 -10.95 0.42
C LEU A 291 1.06 -9.66 1.07
N ALA A 292 0.73 -9.71 2.37
CA ALA A 292 0.29 -8.55 3.13
C ALA A 292 1.39 -7.47 3.24
N ILE A 293 2.66 -7.88 3.33
CA ILE A 293 3.80 -6.95 3.26
C ILE A 293 3.94 -6.39 1.84
N LYS A 294 3.80 -7.22 0.81
CA LYS A 294 3.84 -6.79 -0.60
C LYS A 294 2.76 -5.76 -0.92
N TYR A 295 1.56 -5.91 -0.39
CA TYR A 295 0.43 -4.99 -0.57
C TYR A 295 0.37 -3.87 0.50
N GLU A 296 1.42 -3.72 1.31
CA GLU A 296 1.55 -2.69 2.34
C GLU A 296 0.36 -2.60 3.32
N LEU A 297 -0.12 -3.73 3.84
CA LEU A 297 -1.13 -3.75 4.92
C LEU A 297 -0.50 -3.51 6.29
N LYS A 298 -0.14 -2.26 6.54
CA LYS A 298 0.58 -1.82 7.74
C LYS A 298 -0.14 -2.22 9.05
N LYS A 299 -1.44 -1.90 9.17
CA LYS A 299 -2.26 -2.21 10.37
C LYS A 299 -2.37 -3.71 10.64
N PHE A 300 -2.53 -4.54 9.60
CA PHE A 300 -2.63 -5.99 9.74
C PHE A 300 -1.34 -6.59 10.32
N VAL A 301 -0.19 -6.21 9.77
CA VAL A 301 1.11 -6.69 10.25
C VAL A 301 1.42 -6.14 11.64
N ALA A 302 1.05 -4.88 11.92
CA ALA A 302 1.26 -4.25 13.22
C ALA A 302 0.33 -4.77 14.33
N HIS A 303 -0.70 -5.53 13.97
CA HIS A 303 -1.68 -6.05 14.92
C HIS A 303 -1.01 -6.91 16.02
N PRO A 304 -1.39 -6.76 17.31
CA PRO A 304 -0.75 -7.47 18.42
C PRO A 304 -0.68 -9.00 18.24
N ASN A 305 -1.74 -9.63 17.73
CA ASN A 305 -1.77 -11.08 17.51
C ASN A 305 -0.73 -11.52 16.46
N CYS A 306 -0.61 -10.77 15.36
CA CYS A 306 0.37 -11.06 14.31
C CYS A 306 1.80 -10.83 14.83
N GLN A 307 2.03 -9.73 15.55
CA GLN A 307 3.33 -9.42 16.16
C GLN A 307 3.76 -10.47 17.18
N GLN A 308 2.83 -11.03 17.96
CA GLN A 308 3.14 -12.10 18.90
C GLN A 308 3.59 -13.38 18.20
N GLN A 309 2.98 -13.74 17.07
CA GLN A 309 3.38 -14.87 16.25
C GLN A 309 4.74 -14.63 15.56
N LEU A 310 4.97 -13.44 15.04
CA LEU A 310 6.28 -13.06 14.51
C LEU A 310 7.38 -13.13 15.56
N LEU A 311 7.09 -12.70 16.79
CA LEU A 311 8.00 -12.78 17.92
C LEU A 311 8.29 -14.23 18.35
N SER A 312 7.33 -15.14 18.27
CA SER A 312 7.55 -16.55 18.60
C SER A 312 8.47 -17.22 17.58
N ILE A 313 8.34 -16.89 16.29
CA ILE A 313 9.23 -17.34 15.21
C ILE A 313 10.63 -16.73 15.37
N TRP A 314 10.70 -15.42 15.67
CA TRP A 314 11.97 -14.71 15.82
C TRP A 314 12.86 -15.29 16.94
N TYR A 315 12.26 -15.70 18.06
CA TYR A 315 12.95 -16.27 19.23
C TYR A 315 12.85 -17.81 19.35
N GLU A 316 12.47 -18.53 18.31
CA GLU A 316 12.15 -19.98 18.35
C GLU A 316 13.22 -20.82 19.08
N SER A 317 14.50 -20.55 18.84
CA SER A 317 15.63 -21.29 19.43
C SER A 317 16.12 -20.76 20.78
N LEU A 318 15.66 -19.58 21.21
CA LEU A 318 16.14 -18.86 22.41
C LEU A 318 14.96 -18.26 23.21
N PRO A 319 14.04 -19.10 23.74
CA PRO A 319 12.85 -18.62 24.43
C PRO A 319 13.18 -17.79 25.67
N GLY A 320 14.25 -18.15 26.38
CA GLY A 320 14.69 -17.44 27.59
C GLY A 320 15.18 -16.02 27.32
N LEU A 321 15.66 -15.69 26.11
CA LEU A 321 16.21 -14.37 25.78
C LEU A 321 15.13 -13.30 25.56
N ARG A 322 13.90 -13.72 25.23
CA ARG A 322 12.77 -12.83 24.97
C ARG A 322 12.47 -11.92 26.17
N GLN A 323 12.46 -12.49 27.38
CA GLN A 323 12.09 -11.82 28.63
C GLN A 323 13.28 -11.14 29.35
N GLN A 324 14.50 -11.22 28.80
CA GLN A 324 15.68 -10.66 29.46
C GLN A 324 15.78 -9.15 29.34
N THR A 325 16.53 -8.55 30.27
CA THR A 325 16.85 -7.12 30.26
C THR A 325 17.71 -6.74 29.05
N THR A 326 17.68 -5.45 28.70
CA THR A 326 18.50 -4.89 27.61
C THR A 326 20.00 -5.14 27.84
N ALA A 327 20.47 -5.08 29.10
CA ALA A 327 21.86 -5.36 29.45
C ALA A 327 22.30 -6.78 29.09
N VAL A 328 21.47 -7.79 29.36
CA VAL A 328 21.76 -9.19 28.99
C VAL A 328 21.76 -9.35 27.47
N LYS A 329 20.81 -8.71 26.77
CA LYS A 329 20.78 -8.72 25.29
C LYS A 329 22.03 -8.09 24.70
N LEU A 330 22.50 -6.97 25.24
CA LEU A 330 23.77 -6.33 24.84
C LEU A 330 24.98 -7.22 25.09
N LEU A 331 25.02 -7.91 26.23
CA LEU A 331 26.09 -8.86 26.55
C LEU A 331 26.11 -10.05 25.57
N VAL A 332 24.94 -10.54 25.15
CA VAL A 332 24.84 -11.56 24.09
C VAL A 332 25.36 -11.03 22.76
N VAL A 333 24.98 -9.81 22.35
CA VAL A 333 25.48 -9.18 21.11
C VAL A 333 27.01 -9.04 21.14
N LEU A 334 27.57 -8.59 22.26
CA LEU A 334 29.01 -8.48 22.46
C LEU A 334 29.70 -9.85 22.39
N GLY A 335 29.14 -10.86 23.06
CA GLY A 335 29.65 -12.24 23.01
C GLY A 335 29.64 -12.82 21.58
N VAL A 336 28.58 -12.57 20.81
CA VAL A 336 28.51 -12.97 19.39
C VAL A 336 29.50 -12.20 18.54
N ALA A 337 29.72 -10.90 18.79
CA ALA A 337 30.71 -10.11 18.05
C ALA A 337 32.13 -10.63 18.25
N LEU A 338 32.51 -10.92 19.50
CA LEU A 338 33.83 -11.49 19.82
C LEU A 338 33.98 -12.95 19.32
N GLY A 339 32.90 -13.73 19.38
CA GLY A 339 32.88 -15.14 19.00
C GLY A 339 32.59 -15.41 17.52
N LEU A 340 32.38 -14.38 16.69
CA LEU A 340 31.92 -14.51 15.30
C LEU A 340 32.77 -15.47 14.45
N PRO A 341 34.12 -15.41 14.48
CA PRO A 341 34.95 -16.32 13.69
C PRO A 341 34.77 -17.79 14.11
N ALA A 342 34.64 -18.05 15.41
CA ALA A 342 34.44 -19.41 15.92
C ALA A 342 33.06 -19.95 15.56
N LEU A 343 32.01 -19.11 15.63
CA LEU A 343 30.64 -19.47 15.25
C LEU A 343 30.53 -19.79 13.75
N ALA A 344 31.19 -19.00 12.90
CA ALA A 344 31.23 -19.24 11.46
C ALA A 344 31.92 -20.58 11.12
N MET A 345 33.06 -20.85 11.75
CA MET A 345 33.78 -22.13 11.60
C MET A 345 32.95 -23.33 12.08
N ALA A 346 32.28 -23.21 13.24
CA ALA A 346 31.43 -24.26 13.78
C ALA A 346 30.25 -24.58 12.85
N TYR A 347 29.65 -23.56 12.24
CA TYR A 347 28.56 -23.75 11.26
C TYR A 347 29.07 -24.42 9.97
N TRP A 348 30.26 -24.07 9.51
CA TRP A 348 30.86 -24.65 8.31
C TRP A 348 31.21 -26.13 8.49
N VAL A 349 31.82 -26.50 9.63
CA VAL A 349 32.22 -27.89 9.93
C VAL A 349 31.00 -28.78 10.25
N ALA A 350 30.07 -28.29 11.06
CA ALA A 350 28.96 -29.10 11.57
C ALA A 350 27.63 -28.33 11.59
N PRO A 351 26.98 -28.14 10.42
CA PRO A 351 25.76 -27.34 10.30
C PRO A 351 24.54 -27.96 11.00
N CYS A 352 24.57 -29.27 11.29
CA CYS A 352 23.51 -29.99 12.00
C CYS A 352 23.71 -30.02 13.53
N SER A 353 24.78 -29.40 14.06
CA SER A 353 25.05 -29.33 15.50
C SER A 353 24.03 -28.46 16.24
N LYS A 354 24.00 -28.53 17.58
CA LYS A 354 23.17 -27.63 18.41
C LYS A 354 23.51 -26.15 18.13
N VAL A 355 24.80 -25.82 18.02
CA VAL A 355 25.28 -24.47 17.65
C VAL A 355 24.82 -24.09 16.25
N GLY A 356 24.89 -25.02 15.29
CA GLY A 356 24.41 -24.79 13.92
C GLY A 356 22.91 -24.52 13.84
N ARG A 357 22.09 -25.20 14.67
CA ARG A 357 20.65 -24.93 14.79
C ARG A 357 20.38 -23.56 15.39
N VAL A 358 21.12 -23.15 16.42
CA VAL A 358 21.02 -21.81 17.01
C VAL A 358 21.42 -20.72 16.01
N MET A 359 22.49 -20.90 15.23
CA MET A 359 22.92 -19.96 14.18
C MET A 359 21.92 -19.82 13.02
N ARG A 360 21.07 -20.82 12.79
CA ARG A 360 19.97 -20.74 11.81
C ARG A 360 18.77 -19.95 12.31
N SER A 361 18.68 -19.67 13.61
CA SER A 361 17.59 -18.88 14.16
C SER A 361 17.63 -17.43 13.61
N PRO A 362 16.47 -16.82 13.31
CA PRO A 362 16.42 -15.49 12.70
C PRO A 362 17.14 -14.42 13.52
N PHE A 363 16.93 -14.42 14.84
CA PHE A 363 17.60 -13.49 15.75
C PHE A 363 19.12 -13.60 15.71
N MET A 364 19.67 -14.83 15.69
CA MET A 364 21.12 -15.03 15.65
C MET A 364 21.72 -14.61 14.31
N LYS A 365 21.01 -14.82 13.19
CA LYS A 365 21.43 -14.28 11.89
C LYS A 365 21.54 -12.77 11.95
N PHE A 366 20.50 -12.09 12.44
CA PHE A 366 20.47 -10.63 12.56
C PHE A 366 21.64 -10.12 13.42
N VAL A 367 21.83 -10.68 14.62
CA VAL A 367 22.93 -10.29 15.51
C VAL A 367 24.29 -10.55 14.86
N ALA A 368 24.48 -11.70 14.18
CA ALA A 368 25.74 -12.01 13.51
C ALA A 368 26.07 -11.01 12.38
N HIS A 369 25.07 -10.62 11.57
CA HIS A 369 25.24 -9.61 10.52
C HIS A 369 25.46 -8.21 11.09
N ALA A 370 24.71 -7.81 12.11
CA ALA A 370 24.89 -6.54 12.79
C ALA A 370 26.29 -6.45 13.43
N SER A 371 26.74 -7.50 14.12
CA SER A 371 28.07 -7.57 14.73
C SER A 371 29.20 -7.58 13.69
N SER A 372 29.02 -8.27 12.55
CA SER A 372 29.97 -8.19 11.44
C SER A 372 30.11 -6.77 10.91
N PHE A 373 28.99 -6.07 10.73
CA PHE A 373 28.98 -4.70 10.24
C PHE A 373 29.61 -3.72 11.24
N THR A 374 29.37 -3.87 12.54
CA THR A 374 30.04 -3.04 13.55
C THR A 374 31.55 -3.30 13.62
N ILE A 375 31.98 -4.56 13.45
CA ILE A 375 33.40 -4.90 13.32
C ILE A 375 34.01 -4.24 12.07
N PHE A 376 33.28 -4.20 10.94
CA PHE A 376 33.72 -3.48 9.74
C PHE A 376 33.93 -1.98 10.00
N LEU A 377 32.98 -1.31 10.65
CA LEU A 377 33.14 0.11 11.02
C LEU A 377 34.33 0.30 11.97
N ALA A 378 34.51 -0.58 12.96
CA ALA A 378 35.66 -0.55 13.85
C ALA A 378 36.98 -0.73 13.08
N LEU A 379 37.04 -1.62 12.08
CA LEU A 379 38.21 -1.79 11.21
C LEU A 379 38.52 -0.54 10.39
N LEU A 380 37.51 0.19 9.90
CA LEU A 380 37.72 1.46 9.21
C LEU A 380 38.32 2.52 10.14
N VAL A 381 37.86 2.59 11.39
CA VAL A 381 38.40 3.48 12.42
C VAL A 381 39.84 3.07 12.79
N LEU A 382 40.09 1.78 12.97
CA LEU A 382 41.42 1.24 13.27
C LEU A 382 42.42 1.50 12.13
N ASN A 383 42.00 1.44 10.86
CA ASN A 383 42.84 1.81 9.72
C ASN A 383 43.29 3.29 9.74
N ALA A 384 42.53 4.16 10.42
CA ALA A 384 42.89 5.57 10.62
C ALA A 384 43.67 5.82 11.92
N ALA A 385 43.65 4.87 12.87
CA ALA A 385 44.11 5.07 14.24
C ALA A 385 45.61 5.42 14.36
N ASP A 386 46.45 4.85 13.49
CA ASP A 386 47.89 5.14 13.45
C ASP A 386 48.22 6.64 13.25
N ARG A 387 47.26 7.45 12.78
CA ARG A 387 47.42 8.89 12.51
C ARG A 387 46.70 9.79 13.51
N PHE A 388 46.07 9.25 14.57
CA PHE A 388 45.29 10.06 15.52
C PHE A 388 46.14 11.06 16.31
N ALA A 389 47.41 10.74 16.59
CA ALA A 389 48.36 11.66 17.22
C ALA A 389 49.01 12.64 16.22
N GLY A 390 48.59 12.64 14.96
CA GLY A 390 49.24 13.33 13.84
C GLY A 390 50.26 12.45 13.12
N PRO A 391 50.54 12.71 11.83
CA PRO A 391 51.54 11.97 11.08
C PRO A 391 52.95 12.28 11.58
N PRO A 392 53.84 11.28 11.71
CA PRO A 392 55.23 11.50 12.18
C PRO A 392 56.13 12.19 11.15
N LEU A 393 55.69 12.29 9.89
CA LEU A 393 56.44 12.89 8.78
C LEU A 393 55.66 14.08 8.21
N LEU A 394 56.39 15.15 7.86
CA LEU A 394 55.83 16.30 7.16
C LEU A 394 55.52 15.94 5.70
N ALA A 395 54.55 16.63 5.09
CA ALA A 395 54.11 16.38 3.70
C ALA A 395 55.20 16.57 2.63
N ASN A 396 56.28 17.29 2.96
CA ASN A 396 57.44 17.52 2.08
C ASN A 396 58.48 16.39 2.13
N MET A 397 58.33 15.42 3.04
CA MET A 397 59.24 14.26 3.10
C MET A 397 58.63 13.07 2.37
N THR A 398 59.46 12.38 1.58
CA THR A 398 59.07 11.20 0.82
C THR A 398 58.71 10.05 1.75
N HIS A 399 57.62 9.33 1.43
CA HIS A 399 57.22 8.14 2.17
C HIS A 399 58.29 7.05 2.06
N LEU A 400 59.17 6.93 3.05
CA LEU A 400 59.92 5.70 3.27
C LEU A 400 58.89 4.63 3.70
N HIS A 401 58.81 3.53 2.95
CA HIS A 401 57.93 2.37 3.14
C HIS A 401 56.88 2.46 4.28
N ARG A 402 55.59 2.42 3.90
CA ARG A 402 54.48 2.25 4.85
C ARG A 402 54.75 1.00 5.72
N PRO A 403 54.53 1.06 7.05
CA PRO A 403 54.78 -0.08 7.91
C PRO A 403 53.86 -1.26 7.56
N PRO A 404 54.35 -2.51 7.62
CA PRO A 404 53.60 -3.73 7.27
C PRO A 404 52.23 -3.95 7.96
N PRO A 405 51.96 -3.51 9.21
CA PRO A 405 50.63 -3.69 9.83
C PRO A 405 49.48 -2.93 9.16
N ALA A 406 49.74 -1.79 8.52
CA ALA A 406 48.70 -1.02 7.81
C ALA A 406 48.18 -1.77 6.58
N ASP A 407 49.04 -2.53 5.90
CA ASP A 407 48.67 -3.33 4.73
C ASP A 407 47.84 -4.56 5.11
N LEU A 408 48.03 -5.10 6.32
CA LEU A 408 47.20 -6.18 6.85
C LEU A 408 45.75 -5.72 7.10
N ILE A 409 45.55 -4.59 7.79
CA ILE A 409 44.20 -4.07 8.06
C ILE A 409 43.48 -3.76 6.74
N ILE A 410 44.16 -3.17 5.76
CA ILE A 410 43.58 -2.86 4.45
C ILE A 410 43.19 -4.14 3.70
N SER A 411 44.02 -5.19 3.75
CA SER A 411 43.68 -6.49 3.15
C SER A 411 42.41 -7.09 3.77
N TRP A 412 42.24 -6.99 5.08
CA TRP A 412 41.01 -7.41 5.77
C TRP A 412 39.80 -6.58 5.34
N VAL A 413 39.94 -5.26 5.23
CA VAL A 413 38.87 -4.36 4.73
C VAL A 413 38.46 -4.74 3.30
N ILE A 414 39.42 -5.02 2.42
CA ILE A 414 39.14 -5.47 1.04
C ILE A 414 38.35 -6.80 1.05
N GLY A 415 38.77 -7.76 1.87
CA GLY A 415 38.07 -9.05 2.01
C GLY A 415 36.62 -8.90 2.51
N VAL A 416 36.39 -7.98 3.46
CA VAL A 416 35.04 -7.63 3.92
C VAL A 416 34.21 -7.03 2.80
N ILE A 417 34.76 -6.07 2.05
CA ILE A 417 34.03 -5.40 0.96
C ILE A 417 33.71 -6.37 -0.18
N GLN A 418 34.63 -7.26 -0.53
CA GLN A 418 34.36 -8.33 -1.50
C GLN A 418 33.21 -9.25 -1.03
N GLY A 419 33.17 -9.56 0.27
CA GLY A 419 32.06 -10.31 0.86
C GLY A 419 30.73 -9.55 0.88
N MET A 420 30.75 -8.21 1.04
CA MET A 420 29.56 -7.36 0.89
C MET A 420 29.07 -7.34 -0.56
N ILE A 421 29.95 -7.11 -1.53
CA ILE A 421 29.62 -7.14 -2.96
C ILE A 421 28.99 -8.48 -3.34
N TRP A 422 29.55 -9.60 -2.85
CA TRP A 422 28.99 -10.93 -3.10
C TRP A 422 27.61 -11.13 -2.46
N ALA A 423 27.34 -10.51 -1.30
CA ALA A 423 26.03 -10.55 -0.67
C ALA A 423 24.99 -9.77 -1.49
N GLU A 424 25.33 -8.58 -1.97
CA GLU A 424 24.46 -7.76 -2.82
C GLU A 424 24.16 -8.43 -4.17
N VAL A 425 25.18 -9.03 -4.82
CA VAL A 425 24.98 -9.77 -6.07
C VAL A 425 23.99 -10.93 -5.89
N LYS A 426 24.06 -11.65 -4.76
CA LYS A 426 23.09 -12.70 -4.44
C LYS A 426 21.68 -12.14 -4.23
N GLU A 427 21.56 -10.97 -3.63
CA GLU A 427 20.27 -10.29 -3.42
C GLU A 427 19.63 -9.90 -4.76
N ILE A 428 20.39 -9.22 -5.61
CA ILE A 428 19.96 -8.80 -6.96
C ILE A 428 19.53 -10.02 -7.79
N TRP A 429 20.26 -11.15 -7.66
CA TRP A 429 19.90 -12.37 -8.38
C TRP A 429 18.60 -13.02 -7.87
N SER A 430 18.30 -12.86 -6.57
CA SER A 430 17.09 -13.43 -5.95
C SER A 430 15.82 -12.60 -6.17
N GLN A 431 15.93 -11.27 -6.11
CA GLN A 431 14.80 -10.34 -6.25
C GLN A 431 14.58 -9.89 -7.70
N GLY A 432 15.65 -9.91 -8.51
CA GLY A 432 15.67 -9.26 -9.81
C GLY A 432 16.01 -7.77 -9.73
N PRO A 433 16.57 -7.19 -10.80
CA PRO A 433 17.08 -5.82 -10.77
C PRO A 433 15.98 -4.75 -10.66
N GLY A 434 14.78 -5.02 -11.16
CA GLY A 434 13.65 -4.08 -11.12
C GLY A 434 13.15 -3.84 -9.69
N GLU A 435 12.90 -4.90 -8.93
CA GLU A 435 12.45 -4.79 -7.53
C GLU A 435 13.57 -4.24 -6.62
N TYR A 436 14.82 -4.64 -6.85
CA TYR A 436 15.96 -4.19 -6.05
C TYR A 436 16.16 -2.67 -6.08
N LEU A 437 16.06 -2.05 -7.26
CA LEU A 437 16.31 -0.61 -7.44
C LEU A 437 15.16 0.30 -6.97
N LEU A 438 13.97 -0.26 -6.71
CA LEU A 438 12.85 0.51 -6.16
C LEU A 438 13.05 0.89 -4.69
N GLU A 439 13.85 0.13 -3.94
CA GLU A 439 14.17 0.43 -2.56
C GLU A 439 15.37 1.41 -2.49
N PRO A 440 15.18 2.66 -1.99
CA PRO A 440 16.22 3.70 -2.03
C PRO A 440 17.47 3.33 -1.22
N TRP A 441 17.27 2.52 -0.20
CA TRP A 441 18.30 1.96 0.66
C TRP A 441 19.24 1.03 -0.14
N ASN A 442 18.70 0.13 -0.96
CA ASN A 442 19.48 -0.75 -1.84
C ASN A 442 20.31 0.05 -2.87
N PHE A 443 19.75 1.14 -3.39
CA PHE A 443 20.48 2.05 -4.28
C PHE A 443 21.67 2.71 -3.57
N LEU A 444 21.50 3.12 -2.31
CA LEU A 444 22.59 3.67 -1.49
C LEU A 444 23.68 2.61 -1.23
N ASP A 445 23.30 1.37 -0.92
CA ASP A 445 24.25 0.27 -0.71
C ASP A 445 25.05 -0.03 -1.99
N PHE A 446 24.39 -0.08 -3.16
CA PHE A 446 25.04 -0.20 -4.46
C PHE A 446 26.04 0.95 -4.70
N GLY A 447 25.64 2.19 -4.40
CA GLY A 447 26.50 3.37 -4.51
C GLY A 447 27.74 3.28 -3.61
N ILE A 448 27.58 2.88 -2.34
CA ILE A 448 28.70 2.67 -1.41
C ILE A 448 29.69 1.63 -1.98
N MET A 449 29.18 0.49 -2.44
CA MET A 449 30.01 -0.57 -3.00
C MET A 449 30.75 -0.12 -4.26
N ALA A 450 30.09 0.64 -5.13
CA ALA A 450 30.70 1.21 -6.33
C ALA A 450 31.83 2.19 -6.00
N ILE A 451 31.65 3.08 -5.02
CA ILE A 451 32.69 4.04 -4.59
C ILE A 451 33.87 3.31 -3.96
N PHE A 452 33.64 2.30 -3.11
CA PHE A 452 34.73 1.47 -2.58
C PHE A 452 35.50 0.77 -3.69
N LEU A 453 34.80 0.15 -4.64
CA LEU A 453 35.43 -0.53 -5.78
C LEU A 453 36.26 0.43 -6.64
N ALA A 454 35.75 1.63 -6.93
CA ALA A 454 36.47 2.67 -7.65
C ALA A 454 37.73 3.11 -6.89
N SER A 455 37.61 3.37 -5.58
CA SER A 455 38.74 3.73 -4.71
C SER A 455 39.85 2.67 -4.71
N PHE A 456 39.51 1.40 -4.53
CA PHE A 456 40.51 0.32 -4.55
C PHE A 456 41.10 0.09 -5.94
N SER A 457 40.32 0.30 -7.01
CA SER A 457 40.81 0.20 -8.38
C SER A 457 41.86 1.29 -8.68
N CYS A 458 41.62 2.54 -8.25
CA CYS A 458 42.61 3.62 -8.34
C CYS A 458 43.86 3.31 -7.50
N ARG A 459 43.69 2.76 -6.29
CA ARG A 459 44.81 2.35 -5.44
C ARG A 459 45.64 1.23 -6.05
N PHE A 460 44.97 0.24 -6.66
CA PHE A 460 45.62 -0.86 -7.36
C PHE A 460 46.39 -0.38 -8.58
N SER A 461 45.83 0.57 -9.35
CA SER A 461 46.52 1.24 -10.44
C SER A 461 47.78 1.97 -9.95
N ALA A 462 47.66 2.81 -8.91
CA ALA A 462 48.81 3.51 -8.31
C ALA A 462 49.91 2.52 -7.86
N PHE A 463 49.53 1.44 -7.18
CA PHE A 463 50.44 0.39 -6.75
C PHE A 463 51.11 -0.32 -7.94
N SER A 464 50.36 -0.64 -8.99
CA SER A 464 50.88 -1.31 -10.20
C SER A 464 51.89 -0.43 -10.94
N HIS A 465 51.62 0.87 -11.05
CA HIS A 465 52.55 1.83 -11.66
C HIS A 465 53.83 1.99 -10.82
N ALA A 466 53.70 2.08 -9.48
CA ALA A 466 54.86 2.14 -8.59
C ALA A 466 55.69 0.85 -8.65
N LEU A 467 55.05 -0.32 -8.70
CA LEU A 467 55.73 -1.61 -8.85
C LEU A 467 56.46 -1.70 -10.19
N ALA A 468 55.82 -1.30 -11.29
CA ALA A 468 56.45 -1.26 -12.60
C ALA A 468 57.69 -0.35 -12.60
N ALA A 469 57.59 0.86 -12.03
CA ALA A 469 58.72 1.76 -11.88
C ALA A 469 59.85 1.14 -11.04
N GLN A 470 59.51 0.50 -9.91
CA GLN A 470 60.49 -0.17 -9.05
C GLN A 470 61.20 -1.33 -9.76
N THR A 471 60.48 -2.13 -10.56
CA THR A 471 61.10 -3.22 -11.33
C THR A 471 62.07 -2.72 -12.39
N VAL A 472 61.75 -1.62 -13.08
CA VAL A 472 62.63 -1.00 -14.09
C VAL A 472 63.91 -0.47 -13.43
N VAL A 473 63.81 0.18 -12.27
CA VAL A 473 64.97 0.66 -11.49
C VAL A 473 65.84 -0.52 -11.05
N HIS A 474 65.23 -1.59 -10.53
CA HIS A 474 65.96 -2.75 -10.05
C HIS A 474 66.70 -3.50 -11.17
N GLN A 475 66.12 -3.56 -12.38
CA GLN A 475 66.73 -4.21 -13.54
C GLN A 475 67.85 -3.37 -14.20
N HIS A 476 67.67 -2.06 -14.34
CA HIS A 476 68.57 -1.21 -15.13
C HIS A 476 69.58 -0.40 -14.29
N TYR A 477 69.32 -0.19 -12.99
CA TYR A 477 70.08 0.75 -12.15
C TYR A 477 70.44 0.17 -10.78
N SER A 478 70.69 -1.14 -10.71
CA SER A 478 70.96 -1.92 -9.49
C SER A 478 72.17 -1.49 -8.62
N GLY A 479 72.88 -0.40 -8.98
CA GLY A 479 74.06 0.10 -8.24
C GLY A 479 74.25 1.62 -8.16
N ALA A 480 73.34 2.45 -8.67
CA ALA A 480 73.51 3.91 -8.67
C ALA A 480 72.69 4.60 -7.58
N PHE A 481 73.35 5.06 -6.51
CA PHE A 481 72.77 5.83 -5.40
C PHE A 481 72.36 7.28 -5.75
N ASN A 482 72.57 7.72 -7.00
CA ASN A 482 72.30 9.10 -7.40
C ASN A 482 70.90 9.24 -8.00
N LEU A 483 69.98 9.76 -7.19
CA LEU A 483 68.58 10.11 -7.55
C LEU A 483 68.47 11.04 -8.77
N SER A 484 69.56 11.73 -9.13
CA SER A 484 69.65 12.69 -10.23
C SER A 484 69.83 12.06 -11.62
N LEU A 485 70.12 10.75 -11.72
CA LEU A 485 70.35 10.07 -13.00
C LEU A 485 69.10 9.35 -13.56
N LEU A 486 67.97 9.39 -12.85
CA LEU A 486 66.74 8.73 -13.28
C LEU A 486 66.02 9.53 -14.38
N PRO A 487 65.39 8.85 -15.36
CA PRO A 487 64.48 9.48 -16.30
C PRO A 487 63.37 10.26 -15.58
N PRO A 488 62.86 11.36 -16.17
CA PRO A 488 61.86 12.22 -15.53
C PRO A 488 60.57 11.47 -15.13
N GLU A 489 60.19 10.45 -15.90
CA GLU A 489 59.04 9.58 -15.62
C GLU A 489 59.22 8.72 -14.36
N LEU A 490 60.42 8.18 -14.12
CA LEU A 490 60.73 7.42 -12.92
C LEU A 490 60.99 8.31 -11.71
N ARG A 491 61.48 9.53 -11.94
CA ARG A 491 61.69 10.53 -10.89
C ARG A 491 60.38 10.94 -10.21
N TYR A 492 59.25 10.91 -10.92
CA TYR A 492 57.93 11.20 -10.35
C TYR A 492 57.61 10.36 -9.10
N PHE A 493 57.91 9.06 -9.12
CA PHE A 493 57.65 8.15 -7.99
C PHE A 493 58.55 8.37 -6.77
N THR A 494 59.53 9.27 -6.89
CA THR A 494 60.39 9.70 -5.77
C THR A 494 59.96 11.03 -5.16
N LEU A 495 58.92 11.69 -5.71
CA LEU A 495 58.46 13.00 -5.24
C LEU A 495 57.62 12.90 -3.96
N ALA A 496 57.67 13.98 -3.16
CA ALA A 496 56.82 14.15 -1.98
C ALA A 496 55.40 14.59 -2.38
N ARG A 497 54.44 14.46 -1.45
CA ARG A 497 53.00 14.68 -1.70
C ARG A 497 52.66 16.07 -2.26
N MET A 498 53.45 17.09 -1.93
CA MET A 498 53.26 18.46 -2.40
C MET A 498 53.45 18.61 -3.92
N ASP A 499 54.30 17.77 -4.50
CA ASP A 499 54.69 17.84 -5.92
C ASP A 499 53.97 16.79 -6.78
N TRP A 500 52.98 16.09 -6.21
CA TRP A 500 52.18 15.12 -6.95
C TRP A 500 51.25 15.83 -7.94
N LEU A 501 50.93 15.14 -9.03
CA LEU A 501 49.95 15.63 -9.99
C LEU A 501 48.58 15.75 -9.31
N PRO A 502 47.80 16.84 -9.55
CA PRO A 502 46.47 16.99 -8.94
C PRO A 502 45.50 15.84 -9.26
N SER A 503 45.69 15.18 -10.41
CA SER A 503 44.92 14.02 -10.86
C SER A 503 45.55 12.67 -10.51
N ASP A 504 46.52 12.64 -9.58
CA ASP A 504 47.21 11.40 -9.22
C ASP A 504 46.21 10.35 -8.68
N PRO A 505 46.25 9.09 -9.16
CA PRO A 505 45.29 8.05 -8.75
C PRO A 505 45.27 7.78 -7.25
N GLN A 506 46.37 8.04 -6.53
CA GLN A 506 46.40 7.89 -5.07
C GLN A 506 45.54 8.95 -4.37
N LEU A 507 45.54 10.20 -4.85
CA LEU A 507 44.71 11.29 -4.31
C LEU A 507 43.23 11.03 -4.58
N VAL A 508 42.89 10.59 -5.79
CA VAL A 508 41.52 10.22 -6.16
C VAL A 508 41.03 9.05 -5.31
N SER A 509 41.88 8.03 -5.10
CA SER A 509 41.58 6.90 -4.21
C SER A 509 41.29 7.37 -2.78
N GLU A 510 42.14 8.23 -2.20
CA GLU A 510 41.94 8.74 -0.84
C GLU A 510 40.66 9.58 -0.70
N GLY A 511 40.34 10.41 -1.71
CA GLY A 511 39.10 11.19 -1.75
C GLY A 511 37.85 10.31 -1.80
N LEU A 512 37.81 9.34 -2.74
CA LEU A 512 36.68 8.41 -2.86
C LEU A 512 36.56 7.51 -1.62
N TYR A 513 37.68 7.05 -1.05
CA TYR A 513 37.68 6.26 0.19
C TYR A 513 37.08 7.05 1.35
N ALA A 514 37.42 8.33 1.51
CA ALA A 514 36.86 9.17 2.57
C ALA A 514 35.33 9.31 2.43
N VAL A 515 34.83 9.55 1.21
CA VAL A 515 33.38 9.59 0.94
C VAL A 515 32.73 8.25 1.26
N ALA A 516 33.33 7.13 0.84
CA ALA A 516 32.82 5.79 1.12
C ALA A 516 32.77 5.48 2.62
N VAL A 517 33.76 5.92 3.40
CA VAL A 517 33.77 5.78 4.86
C VAL A 517 32.59 6.52 5.48
N VAL A 518 32.32 7.77 5.09
CA VAL A 518 31.18 8.54 5.62
C VAL A 518 29.85 7.84 5.29
N LEU A 519 29.65 7.45 4.04
CA LEU A 519 28.44 6.74 3.62
C LEU A 519 28.31 5.36 4.28
N SER A 520 29.43 4.69 4.61
CA SER A 520 29.37 3.43 5.33
C SER A 520 28.76 3.58 6.72
N PHE A 521 29.02 4.70 7.43
CA PHE A 521 28.39 4.96 8.73
C PHE A 521 26.88 5.19 8.62
N SER A 522 26.37 5.74 7.51
CA SER A 522 24.92 5.92 7.35
C SER A 522 24.15 4.59 7.28
N ARG A 523 24.84 3.48 6.93
CA ARG A 523 24.26 2.13 6.91
C ARG A 523 23.86 1.61 8.31
N ILE A 524 24.31 2.24 9.41
CA ILE A 524 23.81 1.89 10.75
C ILE A 524 22.29 2.09 10.87
N ALA A 525 21.71 2.96 10.04
CA ALA A 525 20.28 3.19 9.95
C ALA A 525 19.49 1.91 9.65
N TYR A 526 20.04 0.88 9.01
CA TYR A 526 19.32 -0.38 8.79
C TYR A 526 19.07 -1.19 10.07
N ILE A 527 19.87 -0.97 11.11
CA ILE A 527 19.80 -1.73 12.37
C ILE A 527 18.88 -1.02 13.37
N LEU A 528 18.75 0.30 13.27
CA LEU A 528 17.95 1.14 14.18
C LEU A 528 16.45 0.74 14.29
N PRO A 529 15.73 0.26 13.23
CA PRO A 529 14.33 -0.15 13.33
C PRO A 529 14.10 -1.35 14.25
N ALA A 530 15.14 -2.15 14.52
CA ALA A 530 15.05 -3.29 15.42
C ALA A 530 14.84 -2.88 16.88
N ASN A 531 15.18 -1.64 17.25
CA ASN A 531 15.01 -1.13 18.61
C ASN A 531 13.69 -0.36 18.76
N GLU A 532 13.06 -0.51 19.92
CA GLU A 532 11.79 0.14 20.26
C GLU A 532 11.92 1.66 20.40
N SER A 533 13.00 2.15 21.00
CA SER A 533 13.17 3.59 21.20
C SER A 533 13.63 4.36 19.96
N PHE A 534 14.41 3.73 19.07
CA PHE A 534 14.98 4.41 17.89
C PHE A 534 14.18 4.17 16.61
N GLY A 535 13.39 3.10 16.55
CA GLY A 535 12.66 2.72 15.33
C GLY A 535 11.62 3.76 14.89
N PRO A 536 10.65 4.15 15.72
CA PRO A 536 9.65 5.16 15.35
C PRO A 536 10.28 6.49 14.91
N LEU A 537 11.32 6.94 15.64
CA LEU A 537 12.07 8.17 15.32
C LEU A 537 12.72 8.14 13.94
N GLN A 538 13.30 7.01 13.56
CA GLN A 538 13.91 6.88 12.24
C GLN A 538 12.87 6.86 11.12
N ILE A 539 11.76 6.16 11.32
CA ILE A 539 10.71 6.03 10.30
C ILE A 539 10.02 7.38 10.05
N SER A 540 9.76 8.16 11.09
CA SER A 540 9.22 9.53 10.95
C SER A 540 10.21 10.46 10.24
N LEU A 541 11.51 10.40 10.58
CA LEU A 541 12.55 11.15 9.87
C LEU A 541 12.61 10.79 8.37
N GLY A 542 12.56 9.50 8.03
CA GLY A 542 12.60 9.05 6.64
C GLY A 542 11.43 9.56 5.79
N ARG A 543 10.25 9.75 6.39
CA ARG A 543 9.08 10.32 5.69
C ARG A 543 9.10 11.81 5.57
N THR A 544 9.48 12.52 6.63
CA THR A 544 9.62 13.99 6.57
C THR A 544 10.63 14.38 5.49
N VAL A 545 11.71 13.61 5.29
CA VAL A 545 12.65 13.81 4.16
C VAL A 545 11.96 13.72 2.79
N LYS A 546 11.02 12.80 2.57
CA LYS A 546 10.28 12.71 1.29
C LYS A 546 9.42 13.94 1.03
N ASP A 547 8.83 14.51 2.06
CA ASP A 547 8.05 15.75 1.94
C ASP A 547 8.95 16.97 1.76
N ILE A 548 10.11 17.03 2.45
CA ILE A 548 11.14 18.05 2.23
C ILE A 548 11.58 18.06 0.77
N MET A 549 11.78 16.90 0.14
CA MET A 549 12.19 16.83 -1.27
C MET A 549 11.20 17.48 -2.24
N LYS A 550 9.89 17.45 -1.96
CA LYS A 550 8.88 18.15 -2.78
C LYS A 550 9.07 19.66 -2.71
N PHE A 551 9.33 20.19 -1.51
CA PHE A 551 9.59 21.61 -1.29
C PHE A 551 10.96 22.06 -1.83
N MET A 552 11.97 21.20 -1.76
CA MET A 552 13.32 21.47 -2.28
C MET A 552 13.32 21.81 -3.78
N VAL A 553 12.32 21.39 -4.55
CA VAL A 553 12.18 21.76 -5.97
C VAL A 553 12.00 23.28 -6.12
N ILE A 554 11.13 23.89 -5.30
CA ILE A 554 10.91 25.35 -5.31
C ILE A 554 12.17 26.06 -4.83
N PHE A 555 12.82 25.52 -3.80
CA PHE A 555 14.08 26.05 -3.28
C PHE A 555 15.18 26.09 -4.34
N ILE A 556 15.38 25.00 -5.08
CA ILE A 556 16.38 24.90 -6.16
C ILE A 556 16.05 25.86 -7.31
N LEU A 557 14.77 26.03 -7.67
CA LEU A 557 14.36 26.96 -8.72
C LEU A 557 14.74 28.41 -8.39
N VAL A 558 14.41 28.86 -7.18
CA VAL A 558 14.75 30.21 -6.71
C VAL A 558 16.27 30.36 -6.62
N PHE A 559 16.96 29.37 -6.06
CA PHE A 559 18.42 29.37 -5.96
C PHE A 559 19.10 29.51 -7.33
N LEU A 560 18.69 28.73 -8.33
CA LEU A 560 19.25 28.80 -9.69
C LEU A 560 18.96 30.14 -10.37
N ALA A 561 17.76 30.71 -10.18
CA ALA A 561 17.41 32.01 -10.74
C ALA A 561 18.34 33.12 -10.24
N PHE A 562 18.59 33.18 -8.92
CA PHE A 562 19.53 34.15 -8.35
C PHE A 562 20.99 33.83 -8.68
N MET A 563 21.38 32.56 -8.76
CA MET A 563 22.73 32.16 -9.18
C MET A 563 23.06 32.67 -10.58
N ILE A 564 22.18 32.43 -11.55
CA ILE A 564 22.36 32.89 -12.93
C ILE A 564 22.29 34.42 -12.99
N GLY A 565 21.39 35.05 -12.23
CA GLY A 565 21.30 36.51 -12.14
C GLY A 565 22.58 37.16 -11.63
N MET A 566 23.15 36.64 -10.54
CA MET A 566 24.40 37.14 -9.96
C MET A 566 25.61 36.85 -10.87
N PHE A 567 25.67 35.66 -11.46
CA PHE A 567 26.71 35.31 -12.44
C PHE A 567 26.68 36.26 -13.65
N ASN A 568 25.51 36.49 -14.23
CA ASN A 568 25.38 37.40 -15.39
C ASN A 568 25.77 38.83 -15.04
N LEU A 569 25.51 39.27 -13.80
CA LEU A 569 25.89 40.61 -13.32
C LEU A 569 27.42 40.75 -13.15
N TYR A 570 28.08 39.72 -12.61
CA TYR A 570 29.49 39.78 -12.18
C TYR A 570 30.50 39.09 -13.09
N SER A 571 30.07 38.32 -14.10
CA SER A 571 30.95 37.59 -15.02
C SER A 571 32.00 38.47 -15.72
N TYR A 572 31.67 39.72 -16.04
CA TYR A 572 32.57 40.67 -16.69
C TYR A 572 33.61 41.31 -15.74
N TYR A 573 33.48 41.10 -14.43
CA TYR A 573 34.33 41.73 -13.40
C TYR A 573 35.42 40.80 -12.86
N LEU A 574 35.80 39.76 -13.62
CA LEU A 574 36.91 38.87 -13.26
C LEU A 574 38.22 39.69 -13.12
N GLY A 575 38.89 39.57 -11.96
CA GLY A 575 40.10 40.32 -11.63
C GLY A 575 39.88 41.77 -11.17
N ALA A 576 38.64 42.27 -11.17
CA ALA A 576 38.26 43.61 -10.73
C ALA A 576 37.53 43.64 -9.36
N LYS A 577 37.40 42.48 -8.71
CA LYS A 577 36.79 42.30 -7.39
C LYS A 577 37.85 41.91 -6.36
N GLU A 578 37.57 42.13 -5.09
CA GLU A 578 38.43 41.68 -3.99
C GLU A 578 38.45 40.14 -3.88
N ASN A 579 37.32 39.49 -4.17
CA ASN A 579 37.15 38.03 -4.13
C ASN A 579 36.59 37.53 -5.47
N ASP A 580 36.91 36.29 -5.85
CA ASP A 580 36.45 35.65 -7.09
C ASP A 580 34.96 35.27 -7.10
N ALA A 581 34.23 35.65 -6.06
CA ALA A 581 32.80 35.42 -5.89
C ALA A 581 31.98 35.93 -7.08
N PHE A 582 31.01 35.12 -7.54
CA PHE A 582 30.08 35.41 -8.63
C PHE A 582 30.68 35.56 -10.04
N THR A 583 32.00 35.36 -10.21
CA THR A 583 32.67 35.53 -11.52
C THR A 583 32.48 34.33 -12.43
N THR A 584 32.50 33.12 -11.86
CA THR A 584 32.20 31.86 -12.54
C THR A 584 30.91 31.26 -11.99
N LEU A 585 30.28 30.35 -12.75
CA LEU A 585 29.09 29.65 -12.28
C LEU A 585 29.37 28.82 -11.01
N GLU A 586 30.54 28.19 -10.91
CA GLU A 586 30.94 27.40 -9.74
C GLU A 586 31.12 28.27 -8.48
N GLU A 587 31.83 29.40 -8.60
CA GLU A 587 32.01 30.31 -7.46
C GLU A 587 30.71 31.04 -7.09
N SER A 588 29.85 31.32 -8.08
CA SER A 588 28.48 31.82 -7.82
C SER A 588 27.66 30.81 -7.01
N PHE A 589 27.74 29.53 -7.38
CA PHE A 589 27.10 28.44 -6.64
C PHE A 589 27.63 28.36 -5.20
N LYS A 590 28.95 28.31 -5.01
CA LYS A 590 29.58 28.21 -3.67
C LYS A 590 29.17 29.37 -2.77
N THR A 591 29.26 30.60 -3.27
CA THR A 591 28.97 31.81 -2.49
C THR A 591 27.51 31.92 -2.09
N LEU A 592 26.56 31.63 -2.99
CA LEU A 592 25.13 31.59 -2.63
C LEU A 592 24.78 30.42 -1.73
N PHE A 593 25.41 29.26 -1.92
CA PHE A 593 25.19 28.08 -1.08
C PHE A 593 25.60 28.37 0.37
N TRP A 594 26.81 28.90 0.58
CA TRP A 594 27.29 29.26 1.91
C TRP A 594 26.55 30.45 2.53
N ALA A 595 25.92 31.30 1.71
CA ALA A 595 25.07 32.39 2.19
C ALA A 595 23.82 31.90 2.92
N ILE A 596 23.25 30.74 2.54
CA ILE A 596 22.10 30.14 3.22
C ILE A 596 22.42 29.87 4.71
N PHE A 597 23.67 29.50 4.99
CA PHE A 597 24.16 29.21 6.35
C PHE A 597 24.78 30.43 7.05
N GLY A 598 24.78 31.61 6.42
CA GLY A 598 25.41 32.81 6.96
C GLY A 598 26.93 32.82 6.95
N LEU A 599 27.57 31.91 6.20
CA LEU A 599 29.04 31.80 6.09
C LEU A 599 29.62 32.60 4.91
N SER A 600 28.77 33.24 4.10
CA SER A 600 29.20 34.07 2.97
C SER A 600 29.45 35.52 3.39
N GLU A 601 30.58 36.07 2.97
CA GLU A 601 30.96 37.44 3.28
C GLU A 601 30.21 38.46 2.41
N VAL A 602 29.75 39.56 3.01
CA VAL A 602 29.11 40.68 2.30
C VAL A 602 30.09 41.40 1.35
N ARG A 603 31.40 41.32 1.64
CA ARG A 603 32.47 41.86 0.78
C ARG A 603 32.56 41.18 -0.59
N SER A 604 31.96 40.00 -0.74
CA SER A 604 31.87 39.30 -2.03
C SER A 604 31.14 40.07 -3.13
N VAL A 605 30.38 41.13 -2.78
CA VAL A 605 29.63 41.98 -3.72
C VAL A 605 30.41 43.23 -4.14
N VAL A 606 31.45 43.62 -3.39
CA VAL A 606 32.22 44.85 -3.62
C VAL A 606 33.09 44.72 -4.87
N ILE A 607 33.17 45.80 -5.66
CA ILE A 607 33.96 45.90 -6.89
C ILE A 607 34.96 47.05 -6.75
N ASN A 608 36.19 46.87 -7.22
CA ASN A 608 37.26 47.88 -7.08
C ASN A 608 37.23 48.97 -8.16
N ASN A 609 36.38 48.83 -9.19
CA ASN A 609 36.38 49.71 -10.39
C ASN A 609 35.52 50.98 -10.26
N GLY A 610 35.02 51.31 -9.08
CA GLY A 610 34.16 52.50 -8.86
C GLY A 610 32.77 52.43 -9.54
N HIS A 611 32.39 51.30 -10.13
CA HIS A 611 31.10 51.05 -10.77
C HIS A 611 29.97 50.84 -9.74
N LYS A 612 29.65 51.90 -9.00
CA LYS A 612 28.73 51.86 -7.85
C LYS A 612 27.31 51.42 -8.20
N PHE A 613 26.87 51.60 -9.44
CA PHE A 613 25.54 51.12 -9.87
C PHE A 613 25.44 49.59 -9.82
N ILE A 614 26.44 48.88 -10.35
CA ILE A 614 26.45 47.41 -10.38
C ILE A 614 26.59 46.85 -8.97
N GLU A 615 27.46 47.47 -8.16
CA GLU A 615 27.61 47.14 -6.74
C GLU A 615 26.28 47.29 -5.98
N ASN A 616 25.56 48.40 -6.17
CA ASN A 616 24.24 48.61 -5.57
C ASN A 616 23.21 47.57 -6.02
N ILE A 617 23.16 47.25 -7.32
CA ILE A 617 22.28 46.20 -7.84
C ILE A 617 22.64 44.84 -7.23
N GLY A 618 23.92 44.53 -7.09
CA GLY A 618 24.38 43.31 -6.43
C GLY A 618 23.99 43.25 -4.96
N TYR A 619 24.09 44.37 -4.22
CA TYR A 619 23.63 44.44 -2.83
C TYR A 619 22.12 44.19 -2.72
N VAL A 620 21.34 44.75 -3.64
CA VAL A 620 19.89 44.55 -3.69
C VAL A 620 19.56 43.09 -4.02
N LEU A 621 20.16 42.52 -5.07
CA LEU A 621 19.90 41.12 -5.46
C LEU A 621 20.33 40.14 -4.36
N TYR A 622 21.50 40.33 -3.76
CA TYR A 622 21.99 39.50 -2.66
C TYR A 622 21.15 39.67 -1.39
N GLY A 623 20.69 40.89 -1.09
CA GLY A 623 19.79 41.17 0.02
C GLY A 623 18.42 40.51 -0.16
N VAL A 624 17.81 40.67 -1.34
CA VAL A 624 16.54 40.03 -1.70
C VAL A 624 16.68 38.52 -1.66
N TYR A 625 17.77 37.96 -2.21
CA TYR A 625 18.08 36.54 -2.10
C TYR A 625 18.07 36.05 -0.65
N ASN A 626 18.78 36.72 0.26
CA ASN A 626 18.82 36.32 1.67
C ASN A 626 17.45 36.44 2.36
N VAL A 627 16.68 37.49 2.07
CA VAL A 627 15.31 37.62 2.60
C VAL A 627 14.42 36.49 2.08
N THR A 628 14.43 36.23 0.78
CA THR A 628 13.61 35.16 0.19
C THR A 628 14.04 33.77 0.65
N MET A 629 15.33 33.45 0.61
CA MET A 629 15.83 32.10 0.94
C MET A 629 15.82 31.82 2.43
N VAL A 630 16.37 32.73 3.24
CA VAL A 630 16.57 32.49 4.67
C VAL A 630 15.35 32.89 5.48
N VAL A 631 14.71 34.03 5.19
CA VAL A 631 13.56 34.49 6.00
C VAL A 631 12.26 33.83 5.56
N VAL A 632 12.02 33.68 4.26
CA VAL A 632 10.76 33.11 3.77
C VAL A 632 10.87 31.58 3.63
N LEU A 633 11.73 31.09 2.73
CA LEU A 633 11.72 29.67 2.38
C LEU A 633 12.19 28.76 3.51
N LEU A 634 13.21 29.14 4.30
CA LEU A 634 13.66 28.32 5.43
C LEU A 634 12.60 28.25 6.54
N ASN A 635 11.94 29.36 6.88
CA ASN A 635 10.87 29.38 7.88
C ASN A 635 9.64 28.60 7.42
N MET A 636 9.28 28.70 6.13
CA MET A 636 8.22 27.88 5.54
C MET A 636 8.59 26.39 5.57
N LEU A 637 9.85 26.03 5.27
CA LEU A 637 10.33 24.65 5.36
C LEU A 637 10.22 24.11 6.79
N ILE A 638 10.61 24.89 7.81
CA ILE A 638 10.46 24.50 9.22
C ILE A 638 8.99 24.28 9.57
N ALA A 639 8.10 25.18 9.17
CA ALA A 639 6.66 25.06 9.42
C ALA A 639 6.07 23.80 8.76
N MET A 640 6.43 23.53 7.52
CA MET A 640 6.00 22.33 6.77
C MET A 640 6.52 21.03 7.42
N ILE A 641 7.78 21.01 7.86
CA ILE A 641 8.36 19.85 8.57
C ILE A 641 7.59 19.59 9.87
N ASN A 642 7.25 20.62 10.64
CA ASN A 642 6.52 20.45 11.89
C ASN A 642 5.10 19.89 11.67
N SER A 643 4.38 20.40 10.66
CA SER A 643 3.04 19.89 10.34
C SER A 643 3.10 18.44 9.83
N SER A 644 4.04 18.13 8.94
CA SER A 644 4.24 16.76 8.41
C SER A 644 4.66 15.80 9.51
N PHE A 645 5.58 16.20 10.40
CA PHE A 645 6.02 15.37 11.51
C PHE A 645 4.87 15.00 12.46
N GLN A 646 4.00 15.96 12.82
CA GLN A 646 2.85 15.71 13.69
C GLN A 646 1.84 14.74 13.06
N GLU A 647 1.57 14.85 11.76
CA GLU A 647 0.68 13.92 11.06
C GLU A 647 1.28 12.50 11.03
N ILE A 648 2.59 12.38 10.76
CA ILE A 648 3.31 11.11 10.69
C ILE A 648 3.48 10.46 12.07
N GLU A 649 3.61 11.24 13.14
CA GLU A 649 3.80 10.74 14.51
C GLU A 649 2.60 9.91 14.99
N ASN A 650 1.38 10.31 14.63
CA ASN A 650 0.16 9.60 15.03
C ASN A 650 0.11 8.13 14.55
N ASP A 651 0.71 7.83 13.40
CA ASP A 651 0.77 6.48 12.82
C ASP A 651 2.15 5.80 12.98
N ALA A 652 3.11 6.47 13.62
CA ALA A 652 4.51 6.04 13.65
C ALA A 652 4.71 4.64 14.24
N ASP A 653 3.93 4.26 15.26
CA ASP A 653 4.01 2.95 15.90
C ASP A 653 3.60 1.79 14.97
N VAL A 654 2.50 1.97 14.24
CA VAL A 654 2.00 0.98 13.27
C VAL A 654 3.04 0.78 12.18
N GLU A 655 3.64 1.87 11.74
CA GLU A 655 4.58 1.87 10.63
C GLU A 655 5.96 1.39 11.04
N TRP A 656 6.39 1.68 12.26
CA TRP A 656 7.56 1.08 12.87
C TRP A 656 7.41 -0.44 12.99
N LYS A 657 6.27 -0.93 13.51
CA LYS A 657 6.01 -2.38 13.61
C LYS A 657 6.01 -3.06 12.24
N PHE A 658 5.49 -2.38 11.20
CA PHE A 658 5.55 -2.85 9.81
C PHE A 658 7.00 -2.92 9.29
N ALA A 659 7.78 -1.85 9.45
CA ALA A 659 9.19 -1.81 9.03
C ALA A 659 10.04 -2.86 9.79
N ARG A 660 9.79 -3.03 11.09
CA ARG A 660 10.40 -4.06 11.93
C ARG A 660 10.04 -5.47 11.45
N ALA A 661 8.78 -5.71 11.08
CA ALA A 661 8.37 -6.98 10.50
C ALA A 661 9.06 -7.23 9.15
N LYS A 662 9.12 -6.23 8.25
CA LYS A 662 9.87 -6.34 6.97
C LYS A 662 11.32 -6.73 7.21
N LEU A 663 11.99 -6.11 8.19
CA LEU A 663 13.35 -6.46 8.61
C LEU A 663 13.44 -7.90 9.12
N TRP A 664 12.52 -8.36 9.97
CA TRP A 664 12.55 -9.74 10.46
C TRP A 664 12.35 -10.77 9.33
N PHE A 665 11.47 -10.45 8.39
CA PHE A 665 11.17 -11.29 7.24
C PHE A 665 12.39 -11.59 6.38
N SER A 666 13.32 -10.64 6.22
CA SER A 666 14.56 -10.89 5.47
C SER A 666 15.48 -11.94 6.12
N TYR A 667 15.28 -12.26 7.40
CA TYR A 667 16.06 -13.28 8.14
C TYR A 667 15.31 -14.60 8.37
N PHE A 668 14.01 -14.66 8.08
CA PHE A 668 13.23 -15.89 8.17
C PHE A 668 13.57 -16.89 7.07
N GLU A 669 13.95 -16.42 5.89
CA GLU A 669 14.36 -17.31 4.80
C GLU A 669 15.65 -18.07 5.16
N GLU A 670 15.78 -19.31 4.68
CA GLU A 670 16.92 -20.18 5.01
C GLU A 670 18.29 -19.66 4.49
N GLY A 671 18.28 -18.61 3.65
CA GLY A 671 19.46 -17.91 3.19
C GLY A 671 20.20 -17.10 4.27
N ARG A 672 21.39 -16.59 3.92
CA ARG A 672 22.17 -15.61 4.72
C ARG A 672 22.55 -16.05 6.14
N THR A 673 22.87 -17.33 6.37
CA THR A 673 23.27 -17.81 7.71
C THR A 673 24.67 -17.36 8.14
N ILE A 674 25.57 -17.08 7.19
CA ILE A 674 26.96 -16.72 7.46
C ILE A 674 27.16 -15.23 7.17
N PRO A 675 27.66 -14.43 8.13
CA PRO A 675 27.91 -13.01 7.92
C PRO A 675 29.17 -12.76 7.07
N VAL A 676 29.26 -11.57 6.50
CA VAL A 676 30.49 -11.08 5.85
C VAL A 676 31.62 -11.01 6.90
N PRO A 677 32.91 -11.32 6.60
CA PRO A 677 33.50 -11.75 5.33
C PRO A 677 33.35 -13.25 5.03
N PHE A 678 32.86 -14.06 5.97
CA PHE A 678 32.86 -15.52 5.88
C PHE A 678 31.93 -16.09 4.79
N ASN A 679 31.05 -15.27 4.20
CA ASN A 679 30.18 -15.62 3.07
C ASN A 679 30.95 -15.96 1.77
N LEU A 680 32.23 -15.57 1.65
CA LEU A 680 33.05 -15.89 0.48
C LEU A 680 33.45 -17.37 0.41
N VAL A 681 33.52 -18.07 1.55
CA VAL A 681 33.88 -19.49 1.58
C VAL A 681 32.66 -20.31 1.13
N PRO A 682 32.71 -20.98 -0.04
CA PRO A 682 31.58 -21.75 -0.53
C PRO A 682 31.28 -22.93 0.41
N SER A 683 30.00 -23.19 0.65
CA SER A 683 29.58 -24.36 1.41
C SER A 683 29.89 -25.65 0.62
N PRO A 684 30.17 -26.77 1.29
CA PRO A 684 30.37 -28.05 0.61
C PRO A 684 29.19 -28.46 -0.28
N LYS A 685 27.96 -28.08 0.10
CA LYS A 685 26.74 -28.32 -0.70
C LYS A 685 26.73 -27.51 -2.01
N THR A 686 27.16 -26.26 -1.97
CA THR A 686 27.26 -25.41 -3.17
C THR A 686 28.37 -25.87 -4.10
N LEU A 687 29.49 -26.37 -3.57
CA LEU A 687 30.56 -26.98 -4.38
C LEU A 687 30.08 -28.27 -5.06
N LEU A 688 29.37 -29.13 -4.34
CA LEU A 688 28.74 -30.34 -4.90
C LEU A 688 27.70 -29.99 -5.96
N GLY A 689 26.82 -29.00 -5.70
CA GLY A 689 25.81 -28.53 -6.64
C GLY A 689 26.40 -27.88 -7.90
N LEU A 690 27.47 -27.09 -7.75
CA LEU A 690 28.21 -26.50 -8.87
C LEU A 690 28.95 -27.59 -9.66
N ALA A 691 29.54 -28.57 -9.00
CA ALA A 691 30.20 -29.71 -9.65
C ALA A 691 29.21 -30.60 -10.40
N THR A 692 28.01 -30.85 -9.86
CA THR A 692 26.94 -31.56 -10.56
C THR A 692 26.37 -30.72 -11.71
N GLY A 693 26.21 -29.41 -11.53
CA GLY A 693 25.75 -28.51 -12.59
C GLY A 693 26.75 -28.34 -13.73
N LEU A 694 28.04 -28.25 -13.43
CA LEU A 694 29.14 -28.27 -14.41
C LEU A 694 29.23 -29.63 -15.09
N ARG A 695 29.06 -30.74 -14.35
CA ARG A 695 28.97 -32.09 -14.90
C ARG A 695 27.78 -32.22 -15.85
N ASP A 696 26.61 -31.72 -15.50
CA ASP A 696 25.42 -31.75 -16.36
C ASP A 696 25.59 -30.85 -17.59
N MET A 697 26.25 -29.70 -17.45
CA MET A 697 26.55 -28.81 -18.57
C MET A 697 27.60 -29.42 -19.51
N LEU A 698 28.61 -30.11 -18.98
CA LEU A 698 29.62 -30.86 -19.73
C LEU A 698 29.01 -32.11 -20.39
N LEU A 699 28.15 -32.85 -19.68
CA LEU A 699 27.42 -34.00 -20.21
C LEU A 699 26.45 -33.58 -21.32
N ARG A 700 25.78 -32.42 -21.20
CA ARG A 700 24.95 -31.85 -22.28
C ARG A 700 25.75 -31.34 -23.48
N ARG A 701 27.02 -31.00 -23.29
CA ARG A 701 27.94 -30.61 -24.40
C ARG A 701 28.64 -31.81 -25.04
N LEU A 702 28.82 -32.91 -24.32
CA LEU A 702 29.43 -34.16 -24.79
C LEU A 702 28.40 -35.16 -25.35
N ALA A 703 27.18 -35.17 -24.83
CA ALA A 703 26.07 -35.91 -25.41
C ALA A 703 25.50 -35.12 -26.59
N GLY A 704 25.90 -35.50 -27.80
CA GLY A 704 25.15 -35.15 -29.00
C GLY A 704 23.70 -35.67 -28.90
N PRO A 705 22.77 -35.11 -29.70
CA PRO A 705 21.35 -35.46 -29.64
C PRO A 705 21.16 -36.89 -30.18
N GLY A 706 21.30 -37.93 -29.34
CA GLY A 706 21.12 -39.29 -29.87
C GLY A 706 21.24 -40.51 -28.94
N ASP A 707 21.91 -40.48 -27.78
CA ASP A 707 22.15 -41.73 -27.04
C ASP A 707 21.26 -41.91 -25.80
N PRO A 708 20.65 -43.10 -25.58
CA PRO A 708 19.78 -43.37 -24.44
C PRO A 708 20.55 -43.65 -23.14
N GLU A 709 20.00 -43.16 -22.03
CA GLU A 709 20.55 -43.27 -20.67
C GLU A 709 20.76 -44.72 -20.18
N PRO A 710 21.76 -44.97 -19.30
CA PRO A 710 22.03 -46.30 -18.75
C PRO A 710 20.94 -46.80 -17.78
N ALA A 711 20.63 -48.11 -17.85
CA ALA A 711 19.56 -48.80 -17.12
C ALA A 711 19.56 -48.65 -15.57
N ALA A 712 20.69 -48.25 -14.96
CA ALA A 712 20.77 -47.97 -13.52
C ALA A 712 20.05 -46.67 -13.12
N ALA A 713 19.89 -45.71 -14.05
CA ALA A 713 19.14 -44.47 -13.82
C ALA A 713 17.63 -44.75 -13.74
N GLN A 714 17.11 -45.66 -14.56
CA GLN A 714 15.69 -45.97 -14.65
C GLN A 714 15.12 -46.60 -13.37
N LEU A 715 15.90 -47.43 -12.66
CA LEU A 715 15.45 -48.05 -11.40
C LEU A 715 15.32 -47.02 -10.27
N ASN A 716 16.30 -46.12 -10.12
CA ASN A 716 16.25 -45.03 -9.14
C ASN A 716 15.19 -43.98 -9.50
N GLN A 717 14.96 -43.73 -10.79
CA GLN A 717 13.94 -42.81 -11.27
C GLN A 717 12.53 -43.37 -11.06
N ALA A 718 12.31 -44.67 -11.27
CA ALA A 718 11.05 -45.35 -10.97
C ALA A 718 10.74 -45.39 -9.46
N GLN A 719 11.75 -45.65 -8.63
CA GLN A 719 11.60 -45.70 -7.18
C GLN A 719 11.34 -44.29 -6.59
N ASN A 720 12.03 -43.26 -7.08
CA ASN A 720 11.76 -41.86 -6.75
C ASN A 720 10.39 -41.38 -7.28
N HIS A 721 9.94 -41.84 -8.44
CA HIS A 721 8.60 -41.52 -8.96
C HIS A 721 7.48 -42.14 -8.13
N LEU A 722 7.64 -43.37 -7.63
CA LEU A 722 6.68 -44.01 -6.72
C LEU A 722 6.63 -43.30 -5.37
N LEU A 723 7.79 -42.94 -4.81
CA LEU A 723 7.90 -42.23 -3.54
C LEU A 723 7.37 -40.79 -3.65
N ASN A 724 7.66 -40.10 -4.76
CA ASN A 724 7.09 -38.79 -5.08
C ASN A 724 5.58 -38.87 -5.35
N ARG A 725 5.05 -39.94 -5.95
CA ARG A 725 3.60 -40.17 -6.13
C ARG A 725 2.90 -40.44 -4.79
N ALA A 726 3.53 -41.20 -3.90
CA ALA A 726 3.00 -41.43 -2.56
C ALA A 726 3.04 -40.13 -1.73
N PHE A 727 4.15 -39.39 -1.79
CA PHE A 727 4.32 -38.11 -1.11
C PHE A 727 3.35 -37.04 -1.65
N THR A 728 3.15 -36.96 -2.98
CA THR A 728 2.16 -36.05 -3.58
C THR A 728 0.73 -36.45 -3.25
N LYS A 729 0.38 -37.74 -3.17
CA LYS A 729 -0.94 -38.17 -2.69
C LYS A 729 -1.18 -37.80 -1.23
N ILE A 730 -0.20 -38.04 -0.35
CA ILE A 730 -0.27 -37.66 1.07
C ILE A 730 -0.35 -36.14 1.20
N HIS A 731 0.45 -35.40 0.44
CA HIS A 731 0.42 -33.94 0.40
C HIS A 731 -0.95 -33.44 -0.09
N LEU A 732 -1.51 -34.01 -1.15
CA LEU A 732 -2.84 -33.65 -1.67
C LEU A 732 -3.93 -33.91 -0.63
N LEU A 733 -3.88 -35.04 0.07
CA LEU A 733 -4.81 -35.37 1.16
C LEU A 733 -4.67 -34.39 2.34
N LEU A 734 -3.44 -34.05 2.72
CA LEU A 734 -3.15 -33.07 3.77
C LEU A 734 -3.63 -31.67 3.38
N THR A 735 -3.39 -31.24 2.13
CA THR A 735 -3.87 -29.96 1.58
C THR A 735 -5.40 -29.92 1.57
N ARG A 736 -6.06 -31.03 1.24
CA ARG A 736 -7.53 -31.10 1.22
C ARG A 736 -8.14 -31.04 2.62
N LEU A 737 -7.57 -31.77 3.59
CA LEU A 737 -7.96 -31.70 5.00
C LEU A 737 -7.76 -30.29 5.56
N LEU A 738 -6.64 -29.67 5.22
CA LEU A 738 -6.32 -28.32 5.62
C LEU A 738 -7.29 -27.29 5.04
N HIS A 739 -7.67 -27.45 3.77
CA HIS A 739 -8.63 -26.58 3.11
C HIS A 739 -10.02 -26.65 3.78
N VAL A 740 -10.46 -27.84 4.18
CA VAL A 740 -11.72 -28.02 4.92
C VAL A 740 -11.65 -27.33 6.29
N LEU A 741 -10.55 -27.52 7.03
CA LEU A 741 -10.36 -26.90 8.34
C LEU A 741 -10.31 -25.37 8.24
N PHE A 742 -9.63 -24.86 7.21
CA PHE A 742 -9.63 -23.43 6.87
C PHE A 742 -11.04 -22.91 6.62
N GLN A 743 -11.83 -23.56 5.77
CA GLN A 743 -13.21 -23.13 5.50
C GLN A 743 -14.10 -23.15 6.76
N MET A 744 -13.96 -24.14 7.63
CA MET A 744 -14.72 -24.20 8.88
C MET A 744 -14.38 -23.02 9.80
N ILE A 745 -13.11 -22.66 9.92
CA ILE A 745 -12.65 -21.55 10.74
C ILE A 745 -13.08 -20.22 10.12
N MET A 746 -12.92 -20.04 8.80
CA MET A 746 -13.36 -18.83 8.11
C MET A 746 -14.86 -18.59 8.29
N LYS A 747 -15.71 -19.62 8.17
CA LYS A 747 -17.15 -19.50 8.46
C LYS A 747 -17.42 -19.04 9.89
N ARG A 748 -16.66 -19.52 10.88
CA ARG A 748 -16.78 -19.08 12.28
C ARG A 748 -16.37 -17.62 12.45
N LEU A 749 -15.26 -17.21 11.83
CA LEU A 749 -14.75 -15.83 11.90
C LEU A 749 -15.70 -14.85 11.22
N ILE A 750 -16.13 -15.14 9.99
CA ILE A 750 -17.12 -14.33 9.26
C ILE A 750 -18.40 -14.20 10.08
N LYS A 751 -18.90 -15.30 10.67
CA LYS A 751 -20.08 -15.25 11.53
C LYS A 751 -19.87 -14.32 12.73
N ARG A 752 -18.72 -14.40 13.42
CA ARG A 752 -18.41 -13.48 14.54
C ARG A 752 -18.32 -12.04 14.05
N TYR A 753 -17.74 -11.81 12.87
CA TYR A 753 -17.60 -10.47 12.29
C TYR A 753 -18.94 -9.84 11.97
N ILE A 754 -19.84 -10.57 11.30
CA ILE A 754 -21.18 -10.08 10.98
C ILE A 754 -21.96 -9.76 12.26
N ILE A 755 -21.89 -10.62 13.28
CA ILE A 755 -22.57 -10.37 14.56
C ILE A 755 -22.01 -9.12 15.24
N LYS A 756 -20.68 -8.95 15.27
CA LYS A 756 -20.05 -7.76 15.84
C LYS A 756 -20.43 -6.50 15.05
N ALA A 757 -20.32 -6.53 13.72
CA ALA A 757 -20.64 -5.39 12.87
C ALA A 757 -22.10 -4.92 13.02
N ARG A 758 -23.03 -5.86 13.23
CA ARG A 758 -24.44 -5.53 13.56
C ARG A 758 -24.56 -4.89 14.94
N ALA A 759 -23.93 -5.46 15.95
CA ALA A 759 -23.95 -4.89 17.30
C ALA A 759 -23.32 -3.48 17.34
N ASP A 760 -22.25 -3.25 16.57
CA ASP A 760 -21.62 -1.94 16.44
C ASP A 760 -22.58 -0.94 15.75
N LYS A 761 -23.29 -1.37 14.69
CA LYS A 761 -24.33 -0.55 14.01
C LYS A 761 -25.53 -0.23 14.92
N GLU A 762 -25.96 -1.17 15.75
CA GLU A 762 -27.03 -0.95 16.75
C GLU A 762 -26.60 0.01 17.87
N SER A 763 -25.29 0.19 18.07
CA SER A 763 -24.74 1.12 19.07
C SER A 763 -24.55 2.55 18.56
N ASP A 764 -24.71 2.77 17.25
CA ASP A 764 -24.64 4.10 16.64
C ASP A 764 -25.89 4.93 17.01
N GLU A 765 -25.78 6.27 16.93
CA GLU A 765 -26.83 7.20 17.39
C GLU A 765 -28.17 7.06 16.64
N ILE A 766 -29.27 7.11 17.38
CA ILE A 766 -30.66 7.04 16.87
C ILE A 766 -30.89 8.17 15.85
N THR A 767 -31.33 7.81 14.65
CA THR A 767 -31.58 8.80 13.58
C THR A 767 -32.98 9.44 13.70
N GLU A 768 -33.15 10.67 13.19
CA GLU A 768 -34.48 11.31 13.08
C GLU A 768 -35.47 10.48 12.23
N GLY A 769 -34.94 9.62 11.34
CA GLY A 769 -35.72 8.69 10.54
C GLY A 769 -36.47 7.67 11.40
N GLU A 770 -35.79 7.01 12.33
CA GLU A 770 -36.38 6.02 13.25
C GLU A 770 -37.48 6.65 14.13
N LEU A 771 -37.30 7.90 14.55
CA LEU A 771 -38.34 8.63 15.29
C LEU A 771 -39.60 8.90 14.44
N LYS A 772 -39.43 9.18 13.14
CA LYS A 772 -40.55 9.35 12.22
C LYS A 772 -41.26 8.04 11.95
N GLU A 773 -40.51 6.95 11.83
CA GLU A 773 -41.04 5.59 11.69
C GLU A 773 -41.93 5.21 12.88
N ILE A 774 -41.42 5.34 14.11
CA ILE A 774 -42.19 5.07 15.33
C ILE A 774 -43.48 5.91 15.39
N LYS A 775 -43.41 7.18 14.97
CA LYS A 775 -44.59 8.06 14.91
C LYS A 775 -45.64 7.53 13.92
N GLN A 776 -45.20 7.00 12.79
CA GLN A 776 -46.10 6.45 11.78
C GLN A 776 -46.67 5.09 12.20
N ASP A 777 -45.90 4.23 12.85
CA ASP A 777 -46.40 2.99 13.44
C ASP A 777 -47.49 3.23 14.49
N ILE A 778 -47.29 4.22 15.36
CA ILE A 778 -48.31 4.65 16.33
C ILE A 778 -49.58 5.13 15.61
N SER A 779 -49.43 5.81 14.47
CA SER A 779 -50.55 6.32 13.68
C SER A 779 -51.31 5.19 12.99
N SER A 780 -50.60 4.23 12.39
CA SER A 780 -51.16 3.01 11.81
C SER A 780 -51.94 2.19 12.85
N LEU A 781 -51.31 1.91 14.00
CA LEU A 781 -51.95 1.19 15.11
C LEU A 781 -53.22 1.89 15.61
N ARG A 782 -53.21 3.22 15.68
CA ARG A 782 -54.39 4.01 16.05
C ARG A 782 -55.54 3.78 15.06
N HIS A 783 -55.26 3.74 13.75
CA HIS A 783 -56.29 3.52 12.74
C HIS A 783 -56.86 2.10 12.78
N GLU A 784 -56.02 1.10 13.03
CA GLU A 784 -56.45 -0.29 13.19
C GLU A 784 -57.39 -0.47 14.40
N LEU A 785 -57.00 0.05 15.57
CA LEU A 785 -57.82 -0.02 16.78
C LEU A 785 -59.18 0.68 16.63
N LEU A 786 -59.23 1.82 15.92
CA LEU A 786 -60.47 2.54 15.66
C LEU A 786 -61.41 1.76 14.72
N GLU A 787 -60.87 1.07 13.71
CA GLU A 787 -61.68 0.23 12.83
C GLU A 787 -62.20 -1.01 13.56
N ASP A 788 -61.39 -1.65 14.40
CA ASP A 788 -61.83 -2.77 15.25
C ASP A 788 -62.97 -2.35 16.19
N GLN A 789 -62.87 -1.15 16.78
CA GLN A 789 -63.95 -0.56 17.55
C GLN A 789 -65.19 -0.28 16.68
N ALA A 790 -65.01 0.21 15.46
CA ALA A 790 -66.12 0.46 14.53
C ALA A 790 -66.81 -0.86 14.11
N GLN A 791 -66.06 -1.92 13.82
CA GLN A 791 -66.59 -3.23 13.44
C GLN A 791 -67.30 -3.92 14.60
N THR A 792 -66.76 -3.86 15.82
CA THR A 792 -67.41 -4.39 17.03
C THR A 792 -68.69 -3.63 17.35
N THR A 793 -68.71 -2.30 17.21
CA THR A 793 -69.95 -1.53 17.38
C THR A 793 -70.98 -1.80 16.28
N GLU A 794 -70.55 -1.95 15.03
CA GLU A 794 -71.41 -2.30 13.88
C GLU A 794 -72.04 -3.70 14.04
N THR A 795 -71.25 -4.70 14.43
CA THR A 795 -71.73 -6.05 14.73
C THR A 795 -72.68 -6.05 15.92
N LEU A 796 -72.38 -5.29 16.98
CA LEU A 796 -73.26 -5.12 18.14
C LEU A 796 -74.59 -4.45 17.75
N ARG A 797 -74.57 -3.43 16.88
CA ARG A 797 -75.79 -2.83 16.31
C ARG A 797 -76.59 -3.80 15.45
N ARG A 798 -75.94 -4.63 14.64
CA ARG A 798 -76.62 -5.68 13.85
C ARG A 798 -77.26 -6.73 14.75
N LEU A 799 -76.57 -7.15 15.81
CA LEU A 799 -77.11 -8.07 16.80
C LEU A 799 -78.30 -7.45 17.54
N LEU A 800 -78.23 -6.17 17.92
CA LEU A 800 -79.36 -5.44 18.52
C LEU A 800 -80.57 -5.33 17.57
N ARG A 801 -80.35 -4.99 16.29
CA ARG A 801 -81.44 -4.98 15.29
C ARG A 801 -82.06 -6.35 15.10
N ASN A 802 -81.24 -7.41 15.01
CA ASN A 802 -81.75 -8.78 14.92
C ASN A 802 -82.54 -9.18 16.18
N LEU A 803 -82.19 -8.66 17.36
CA LEU A 803 -82.95 -8.85 18.60
C LEU A 803 -84.26 -8.04 18.64
N GLU A 804 -84.29 -6.86 18.02
CA GLU A 804 -85.51 -6.06 17.87
C GLU A 804 -86.48 -6.68 16.85
N ASP A 805 -85.99 -7.15 15.70
CA ASP A 805 -86.78 -7.80 14.66
C ASP A 805 -87.31 -9.20 15.06
N SER A 806 -86.73 -9.80 16.11
CA SER A 806 -87.18 -11.08 16.69
C SER A 806 -88.23 -10.93 17.81
N LYS A 807 -88.66 -9.71 18.13
CA LYS A 807 -89.86 -9.52 18.97
C LYS A 807 -91.13 -9.81 18.15
N PRO A 808 -92.03 -10.71 18.60
CA PRO A 808 -93.31 -10.92 17.91
C PRO A 808 -94.18 -9.64 17.99
N PRO A 809 -95.02 -9.35 16.98
CA PRO A 809 -95.89 -8.19 17.01
C PRO A 809 -96.85 -8.29 18.19
N SER A 810 -96.86 -7.28 19.04
CA SER A 810 -97.76 -7.16 20.19
C SER A 810 -99.22 -7.08 19.71
N LYS A 811 -100.06 -8.01 20.18
CA LYS A 811 -101.53 -7.87 20.18
C LYS A 811 -101.99 -6.95 21.29
#